data_AF-A0A4R4Q582-F1
#
_entry.id   AF-A0A4R4Q582-F1
#
_cell.length_a   1.000
_cell.length_b   1.000
_cell.length_c   1.000
_cell.angle_alpha   90.00
_cell.angle_beta   90.00
_cell.angle_gamma   90.00
#
_symmetry.space_group_name_H-M   'P 1'
#
loop_
_entity.id
_entity.type
_entity.pdbx_description
1 polymer ?
#
loop_
_entity_poly.entity_id
_entity_poly.type
_entity_poly.pdbx_seq_one_letter_code
_entity_poly.pdbx_strand_id
1 'polypeptide(L)'
;MSEHEIRIALVLNGGVSLAVWMGGVTHELDLIRRASGSSSAPGPQPYDAVLADRWRELCQRGDERRRVVVDVIAGTSAGGLNGSLLATAISNGSTLDPGGSDGPWLRQKWIGLGSLEVGKLVPSAGKKSSSVLDGNYFLQELDSLLKDVADAGETAAEEPVTLFVTASGLGVQQFEARDAAGQRFVVPDHRYLFAFTSENAATYDGATRTFEVKDTNGLKDTKLLARAARASASFPAAFGPVLETPKLAASPPRLQPTTAESGAWLVDGGVLDNAPFGPVLDVVARRPVAGRASRYVLYVVPSAGIGSASTALPEAKEPSWRVAALSAVQFPREVDFRSDVEQLERLLLEADASWSDTQRLFDRCMEQPAERERLRSAATALQPAYSRGRAAGGVWEAVTIASHDQSTVLDAATALSEPEIDEILATDHPWVPDPDGSIEPLQKDGDPLWLWGTGAAERVIRLILRSLRTRISVAQVEERPELERRLKATSDCLLKTQAIRDALTEQLTTADLDLQPAGGAEAVAVGLADIFEDLQIQQALGFAFADLIAVIGWNLVETALEVEIVSRCTSARTPQQRSAPFQFLRLGPDIPLTLLDDLPAGSIADDLKDRILYGSQVGHFGAFGAADWRRWDWLMGRLHCVAHLGTMLGADADWIRETQRQVLLAEDWKPQAVADRIQRLAEDFPANAGLGALTTMRDELNQSAEGRATTKGLADRMVDVSSGLGPQVGNAVKAMAGRKQQPETWLLRTARWFTEPARETVWGRVVRGAKLTPAKRPLLFEPWMPLAALGVGVILLLVADAVDTVWVRILAAVLAGMVLATGALLGAVTWFVRRARRLIQAWIAKRLPEISPASRNR
;
A
#
# COMPACT_ATOMS: atom_id res chain seq x y z
N MET A 1 -4.46 -24.36 -30.25
CA MET A 1 -4.74 -24.14 -28.82
C MET A 1 -5.65 -22.95 -28.70
N SER A 2 -6.60 -22.96 -27.77
CA SER A 2 -7.43 -21.77 -27.48
C SER A 2 -6.65 -20.78 -26.62
N GLU A 3 -6.75 -19.49 -26.89
CA GLU A 3 -6.10 -18.44 -26.08
C GLU A 3 -7.01 -18.08 -24.88
N HIS A 4 -6.43 -17.99 -23.69
CA HIS A 4 -7.13 -17.62 -22.45
C HIS A 4 -6.29 -16.65 -21.64
N GLU A 5 -6.78 -15.44 -21.41
CA GLU A 5 -6.09 -14.47 -20.54
C GLU A 5 -6.46 -14.64 -19.06
N ILE A 6 -5.47 -14.74 -18.20
CA ILE A 6 -5.62 -14.71 -16.74
C ILE A 6 -5.16 -13.32 -16.28
N ARG A 7 -6.13 -12.45 -16.00
CA ARG A 7 -5.88 -11.05 -15.61
C ARG A 7 -5.88 -10.91 -14.09
N ILE A 8 -4.80 -10.34 -13.57
CA ILE A 8 -4.51 -10.18 -12.16
C ILE A 8 -4.57 -8.69 -11.80
N ALA A 9 -5.44 -8.36 -10.84
CA ALA A 9 -5.36 -7.15 -10.06
C ALA A 9 -4.62 -7.46 -8.76
N LEU A 10 -3.41 -6.93 -8.63
CA LEU A 10 -2.50 -7.20 -7.52
C LEU A 10 -2.64 -6.11 -6.45
N VAL A 11 -2.94 -6.50 -5.21
CA VAL A 11 -2.97 -5.61 -4.06
C VAL A 11 -1.89 -6.04 -3.08
N LEU A 12 -0.89 -5.18 -2.85
CA LEU A 12 0.25 -5.44 -1.98
C LEU A 12 0.11 -4.63 -0.69
N ASN A 13 -0.08 -5.34 0.42
CA ASN A 13 -0.14 -4.69 1.74
C ASN A 13 1.25 -4.15 2.15
N GLY A 14 1.29 -3.29 3.16
CA GLY A 14 2.49 -2.82 3.80
C GLY A 14 3.14 -3.83 4.74
N GLY A 15 4.35 -3.49 5.22
CA GLY A 15 5.08 -4.38 6.13
C GLY A 15 6.56 -4.09 6.37
N VAL A 16 7.03 -2.85 6.22
CA VAL A 16 8.43 -2.45 6.45
C VAL A 16 9.44 -3.46 5.84
N SER A 17 10.08 -4.33 6.64
CA SER A 17 11.09 -5.28 6.15
C SER A 17 10.52 -6.47 5.37
N LEU A 18 9.20 -6.69 5.43
CA LEU A 18 8.46 -7.65 4.61
C LEU A 18 8.45 -7.26 3.12
N ALA A 19 8.92 -6.06 2.77
CA ALA A 19 9.22 -5.67 1.40
C ALA A 19 10.13 -6.69 0.69
N VAL A 20 11.02 -7.36 1.43
CA VAL A 20 11.93 -8.38 0.88
C VAL A 20 11.17 -9.64 0.46
N TRP A 21 10.23 -10.10 1.30
CA TRP A 21 9.36 -11.22 0.97
C TRP A 21 8.44 -10.89 -0.21
N MET A 22 7.83 -9.71 -0.21
CA MET A 22 7.04 -9.22 -1.36
C MET A 22 7.87 -9.11 -2.63
N GLY A 23 9.15 -8.74 -2.52
CA GLY A 23 10.09 -8.73 -3.65
C GLY A 23 10.21 -10.09 -4.32
N GLY A 24 10.33 -11.16 -3.53
CA GLY A 24 10.34 -12.53 -4.05
C GLY A 24 9.00 -12.93 -4.69
N VAL A 25 7.87 -12.49 -4.12
CA VAL A 25 6.54 -12.70 -4.71
C VAL A 25 6.41 -12.00 -6.06
N THR A 26 6.78 -10.72 -6.14
CA THR A 26 6.71 -9.94 -7.39
C THR A 26 7.69 -10.45 -8.45
N HIS A 27 8.83 -11.00 -8.04
CA HIS A 27 9.79 -11.65 -8.96
C HIS A 27 9.17 -12.85 -9.67
N GLU A 28 8.47 -13.73 -8.94
CA GLU A 28 7.78 -14.88 -9.54
C GLU A 28 6.58 -14.46 -10.41
N LEU A 29 5.83 -13.43 -9.99
CA LEU A 29 4.76 -12.85 -10.81
C LEU A 29 5.30 -12.26 -12.12
N ASP A 30 6.46 -11.59 -12.06
CA ASP A 30 7.15 -11.08 -13.24
C ASP A 30 7.69 -12.21 -14.13
N LEU A 31 8.17 -13.30 -13.54
CA LEU A 31 8.65 -14.46 -14.28
C LEU A 31 7.52 -15.16 -15.04
N ILE A 32 6.39 -15.44 -14.38
CA ILE A 32 5.26 -16.13 -15.02
C ILE A 32 4.55 -15.27 -16.08
N ARG A 33 4.39 -13.95 -15.84
CA ARG A 33 3.78 -13.06 -16.85
C ARG A 33 4.61 -13.05 -18.14
N ARG A 34 5.94 -13.04 -18.01
CA ARG A 34 6.86 -13.06 -19.17
C ARG A 34 6.93 -14.44 -19.80
N ALA A 35 6.97 -15.51 -19.01
CA ALA A 35 7.01 -16.89 -19.50
C ALA A 35 5.75 -17.28 -20.30
N SER A 36 4.58 -16.77 -19.90
CA SER A 36 3.29 -17.00 -20.57
C SER A 36 2.97 -15.98 -21.67
N GLY A 37 3.72 -14.88 -21.73
CA GLY A 37 3.51 -13.76 -22.65
C GLY A 37 4.00 -14.02 -24.08
N SER A 38 4.20 -12.93 -24.82
CA SER A 38 4.75 -12.95 -26.18
C SER A 38 6.24 -13.30 -26.18
N SER A 39 6.75 -13.73 -27.33
CA SER A 39 8.19 -13.97 -27.52
C SER A 39 9.03 -12.68 -27.51
N SER A 40 8.39 -11.50 -27.58
CA SER A 40 9.03 -10.18 -27.47
C SER A 40 9.34 -9.78 -26.02
N ALA A 41 8.77 -10.47 -25.04
CA ALA A 41 9.08 -10.21 -23.63
C ALA A 41 10.53 -10.59 -23.30
N PRO A 42 11.20 -9.86 -22.39
CA PRO A 42 12.55 -10.21 -21.96
C PRO A 42 12.64 -11.64 -21.43
N GLY A 43 13.63 -12.38 -21.94
CA GLY A 43 13.89 -13.76 -21.53
C GLY A 43 14.23 -13.89 -20.03
N PRO A 44 14.11 -15.10 -19.46
CA PRO A 44 14.57 -15.34 -18.09
C PRO A 44 16.09 -15.30 -18.01
N GLN A 45 16.61 -14.95 -16.83
CA GLN A 45 18.03 -15.11 -16.52
C GLN A 45 18.40 -16.60 -16.44
N PRO A 46 19.68 -16.99 -16.64
CA PRO A 46 20.08 -18.40 -16.71
C PRO A 46 19.66 -19.26 -15.51
N TYR A 47 19.66 -18.70 -14.29
CA TYR A 47 19.23 -19.42 -13.08
C TYR A 47 17.72 -19.64 -13.00
N ASP A 48 16.92 -18.82 -13.67
CA ASP A 48 15.45 -18.92 -13.71
C ASP A 48 14.92 -19.55 -15.00
N ALA A 49 15.80 -19.95 -15.94
CA ALA A 49 15.42 -20.50 -17.24
C ALA A 49 14.51 -21.73 -17.09
N VAL A 50 14.88 -22.67 -16.20
CA VAL A 50 14.09 -23.88 -15.94
C VAL A 50 12.75 -23.53 -15.29
N LEU A 51 12.70 -22.54 -14.40
CA LEU A 51 11.45 -22.09 -13.79
C LEU A 51 10.51 -21.46 -14.82
N ALA A 52 11.04 -20.62 -15.71
CA ALA A 52 10.28 -20.05 -16.81
C ALA A 52 9.72 -21.12 -17.75
N ASP A 53 10.50 -22.16 -18.05
CA ASP A 53 10.04 -23.29 -18.85
C ASP A 53 8.91 -24.06 -18.18
N ARG A 54 9.01 -24.31 -16.87
CA ARG A 54 7.93 -24.93 -16.09
C ARG A 54 6.67 -24.07 -16.05
N TRP A 55 6.82 -22.75 -15.84
CA TRP A 55 5.69 -21.83 -15.89
C TRP A 55 5.02 -21.82 -17.27
N ARG A 56 5.81 -21.86 -18.35
CA ARG A 56 5.32 -21.95 -19.72
C ARG A 56 4.59 -23.27 -19.97
N GLU A 57 5.14 -24.39 -19.51
CA GLU A 57 4.51 -25.70 -19.57
C GLU A 57 3.15 -25.69 -18.85
N LEU A 58 3.11 -25.17 -17.62
CA LEU A 58 1.87 -25.08 -16.85
C LEU A 58 0.83 -24.21 -17.56
N CYS A 59 1.25 -23.10 -18.15
CA CYS A 59 0.38 -22.21 -18.92
C CYS A 59 -0.10 -22.81 -20.26
N GLN A 60 0.62 -23.80 -20.80
CA GLN A 60 0.29 -24.49 -22.06
C GLN A 60 -0.33 -25.88 -21.85
N ARG A 61 -0.61 -26.28 -20.61
CA ARG A 61 -1.18 -27.60 -20.30
C ARG A 61 -2.62 -27.71 -20.85
N GLY A 62 -2.88 -28.79 -21.59
CA GLY A 62 -4.18 -29.08 -22.22
C GLY A 62 -4.30 -28.46 -23.63
N ASP A 63 -5.53 -28.18 -24.06
CA ASP A 63 -5.81 -27.54 -25.35
C ASP A 63 -5.83 -25.99 -25.27
N GLU A 64 -5.41 -25.44 -24.13
CA GLU A 64 -5.48 -24.01 -23.81
C GLU A 64 -4.09 -23.41 -23.59
N ARG A 65 -3.83 -22.27 -24.23
CA ARG A 65 -2.69 -21.41 -23.96
C ARG A 65 -3.16 -20.29 -23.04
N ARG A 66 -2.72 -20.33 -21.80
CA ARG A 66 -3.04 -19.34 -20.77
C ARG A 66 -1.96 -18.25 -20.75
N ARG A 67 -2.38 -16.99 -20.89
CA ARG A 67 -1.51 -15.80 -20.79
C ARG A 67 -1.78 -15.09 -19.49
N VAL A 68 -0.79 -14.95 -18.63
CA VAL A 68 -0.92 -14.26 -17.34
C VAL A 68 -0.59 -12.77 -17.52
N VAL A 69 -1.53 -11.90 -17.17
CA VAL A 69 -1.42 -10.44 -17.30
C VAL A 69 -1.66 -9.80 -15.94
N VAL A 70 -0.76 -8.93 -15.49
CA VAL A 70 -0.96 -8.07 -14.32
C VAL A 70 -1.28 -6.66 -14.83
N ASP A 71 -2.52 -6.22 -14.73
CA ASP A 71 -2.99 -4.95 -15.35
C ASP A 71 -3.45 -3.89 -14.35
N VAL A 72 -3.58 -4.25 -13.07
CA VAL A 72 -3.84 -3.32 -11.97
C VAL A 72 -2.96 -3.70 -10.80
N ILE A 73 -2.28 -2.72 -10.21
CA ILE A 73 -1.42 -2.89 -9.04
C ILE A 73 -1.81 -1.81 -8.03
N ALA A 74 -2.05 -2.18 -6.79
CA ALA A 74 -2.14 -1.26 -5.67
C ALA A 74 -1.12 -1.65 -4.62
N GLY A 75 -0.43 -0.67 -4.06
CA GLY A 75 0.60 -0.91 -3.05
C GLY A 75 0.60 0.13 -1.95
N THR A 76 0.67 -0.36 -0.71
CA THR A 76 0.85 0.47 0.49
C THR A 76 2.20 0.18 1.12
N SER A 77 2.93 1.21 1.57
CA SER A 77 4.22 1.06 2.26
C SER A 77 5.22 0.22 1.44
N ALA A 78 5.75 -0.84 2.05
CA ALA A 78 6.56 -1.88 1.40
C ALA A 78 5.93 -2.44 0.11
N GLY A 79 4.61 -2.59 0.07
CA GLY A 79 3.86 -3.01 -1.11
C GLY A 79 3.89 -1.96 -2.22
N GLY A 80 3.87 -0.67 -1.86
CA GLY A 80 4.01 0.46 -2.81
C GLY A 80 5.36 0.46 -3.54
N LEU A 81 6.43 0.01 -2.87
CA LEU A 81 7.77 -0.11 -3.47
C LEU A 81 7.82 -1.21 -4.54
N ASN A 82 7.44 -2.43 -4.17
CA ASN A 82 7.46 -3.58 -5.10
C ASN A 82 6.42 -3.41 -6.21
N GLY A 83 5.26 -2.84 -5.88
CA GLY A 83 4.22 -2.50 -6.87
C GLY A 83 4.72 -1.47 -7.89
N SER A 84 5.45 -0.45 -7.45
CA SER A 84 6.05 0.55 -8.36
C SER A 84 7.08 -0.08 -9.29
N LEU A 85 7.97 -0.93 -8.76
CA LEU A 85 8.96 -1.65 -9.58
C LEU A 85 8.28 -2.55 -10.63
N LEU A 86 7.28 -3.34 -10.22
CA LEU A 86 6.57 -4.24 -11.13
C LEU A 86 5.79 -3.46 -12.19
N ALA A 87 5.10 -2.38 -11.81
CA ALA A 87 4.40 -1.51 -12.74
C ALA A 87 5.36 -0.90 -13.77
N THR A 88 6.53 -0.42 -13.34
CA THR A 88 7.58 0.08 -14.25
C THR A 88 8.10 -1.00 -15.18
N ALA A 89 8.29 -2.23 -14.70
CA ALA A 89 8.70 -3.35 -15.57
C ALA A 89 7.64 -3.63 -16.64
N ILE A 90 6.36 -3.66 -16.27
CA ILE A 90 5.26 -3.90 -17.21
C ILE A 90 5.13 -2.76 -18.22
N SER A 91 5.09 -1.50 -17.76
CA SER A 91 4.87 -0.32 -18.60
C SER A 91 6.00 -0.01 -19.59
N ASN A 92 7.16 -0.63 -19.43
CA ASN A 92 8.32 -0.45 -20.32
C ASN A 92 8.69 -1.75 -21.05
N GLY A 93 7.84 -2.79 -21.03
CA GLY A 93 8.18 -4.07 -21.68
C GLY A 93 9.44 -4.73 -21.11
N SER A 94 9.77 -4.43 -19.85
CA SER A 94 11.01 -4.79 -19.18
C SER A 94 10.82 -5.98 -18.23
N THR A 95 11.83 -6.24 -17.40
CA THR A 95 11.93 -7.31 -16.39
C THR A 95 12.30 -6.72 -15.03
N LEU A 96 11.83 -7.34 -13.94
CA LEU A 96 12.33 -7.03 -12.59
C LEU A 96 13.76 -7.51 -12.34
N ASP A 97 14.29 -8.29 -13.28
CA ASP A 97 15.61 -8.90 -13.18
C ASP A 97 16.45 -8.61 -14.43
N PRO A 98 16.95 -7.37 -14.58
CA PRO A 98 17.72 -6.94 -15.75
C PRO A 98 19.12 -7.58 -15.83
N GLY A 99 19.54 -8.31 -14.79
CA GLY A 99 20.79 -9.06 -14.74
C GLY A 99 21.70 -8.64 -13.59
N GLY A 100 22.50 -9.59 -13.08
CA GLY A 100 23.45 -9.38 -11.99
C GLY A 100 24.56 -10.45 -11.99
N SER A 101 25.68 -10.16 -11.33
CA SER A 101 26.82 -11.09 -11.29
C SER A 101 26.57 -12.34 -10.44
N ASP A 102 25.72 -12.23 -9.41
CA ASP A 102 25.56 -13.24 -8.35
C ASP A 102 24.08 -13.49 -7.99
N GLY A 103 23.29 -13.99 -8.96
CA GLY A 103 21.87 -14.34 -8.82
C GLY A 103 20.90 -13.16 -9.04
N PRO A 104 19.62 -13.25 -8.63
CA PRO A 104 18.59 -12.25 -8.96
C PRO A 104 18.98 -10.82 -8.58
N TRP A 105 18.86 -9.89 -9.53
CA TRP A 105 19.21 -8.48 -9.34
C TRP A 105 18.42 -7.84 -8.20
N LEU A 106 17.09 -8.04 -8.18
CA LEU A 106 16.23 -7.46 -7.15
C LEU A 106 16.57 -8.00 -5.75
N ARG A 107 16.95 -9.28 -5.64
CA ARG A 107 17.49 -9.87 -4.39
C ARG A 107 18.74 -9.14 -3.94
N GLN A 108 19.70 -8.91 -4.83
CA GLN A 108 20.95 -8.20 -4.51
C GLN A 108 20.66 -6.78 -4.04
N LYS A 109 19.71 -6.08 -4.68
CA LYS A 109 19.27 -4.75 -4.26
C LYS A 109 18.61 -4.78 -2.88
N TRP A 110 17.75 -5.75 -2.58
CA TRP A 110 17.19 -5.90 -1.24
C TRP A 110 18.24 -6.25 -0.17
N ILE A 111 19.21 -7.12 -0.50
CA ILE A 111 20.31 -7.48 0.40
C ILE A 111 21.19 -6.26 0.69
N GLY A 112 21.54 -5.48 -0.34
CA GLY A 112 22.47 -4.36 -0.29
C GLY A 112 21.86 -3.04 0.18
N LEU A 113 20.76 -2.59 -0.44
CA LEU A 113 20.08 -1.31 -0.12
C LEU A 113 19.25 -1.39 1.16
N GLY A 114 18.71 -2.59 1.46
CA GLY A 114 18.07 -2.87 2.74
C GLY A 114 19.07 -3.02 3.90
N SER A 115 20.38 -2.85 3.67
CA SER A 115 21.36 -2.88 4.74
C SER A 115 21.31 -1.56 5.53
N LEU A 116 21.27 -1.68 6.87
CA LEU A 116 21.32 -0.54 7.78
C LEU A 116 22.75 0.00 7.96
N GLU A 117 23.56 -0.02 6.90
CA GLU A 117 24.93 0.45 6.90
C GLU A 117 25.02 1.97 7.15
N VAL A 118 26.00 2.36 7.96
CA VAL A 118 26.29 3.77 8.26
C VAL A 118 26.90 4.43 7.02
N GLY A 119 26.27 5.51 6.55
CA GLY A 119 26.62 6.20 5.32
C GLY A 119 25.69 5.89 4.15
N LYS A 120 24.84 4.86 4.28
CA LYS A 120 23.74 4.53 3.37
C LYS A 120 22.40 4.86 4.04
N LEU A 121 21.60 3.84 4.38
CA LEU A 121 20.29 3.99 5.00
C LEU A 121 20.37 4.55 6.43
N VAL A 122 21.49 4.34 7.14
CA VAL A 122 21.77 5.02 8.42
C VAL A 122 22.67 6.23 8.14
N PRO A 123 22.22 7.48 8.36
CA PRO A 123 23.01 8.64 7.98
C PRO A 123 24.30 8.76 8.79
N SER A 124 25.40 9.13 8.14
CA SER A 124 26.74 9.30 8.74
C SER A 124 26.74 10.17 10.00
N ALA A 125 27.57 9.82 10.98
CA ALA A 125 27.66 10.55 12.25
C ALA A 125 27.92 12.06 12.02
N GLY A 126 27.12 12.92 12.65
CA GLY A 126 27.22 14.38 12.54
C GLY A 126 26.31 15.04 11.49
N LYS A 127 25.71 14.27 10.57
CA LYS A 127 24.68 14.80 9.65
C LYS A 127 23.40 15.08 10.44
N LYS A 128 22.90 16.34 10.42
CA LYS A 128 21.60 16.70 11.02
C LYS A 128 20.49 15.94 10.27
N SER A 129 19.66 15.20 10.99
CA SER A 129 18.52 14.45 10.47
C SER A 129 17.36 14.54 11.47
N SER A 130 16.12 14.62 10.97
CA SER A 130 14.90 14.56 11.77
C SER A 130 14.43 13.13 12.03
N SER A 131 15.00 12.13 11.36
CA SER A 131 14.65 10.70 11.44
C SER A 131 15.85 9.80 11.69
N VAL A 132 15.57 8.55 12.10
CA VAL A 132 16.59 7.52 12.36
C VAL A 132 17.31 7.09 11.08
N LEU A 133 16.57 6.93 9.98
CA LEU A 133 17.07 6.53 8.66
C LEU A 133 17.12 7.71 7.68
N ASP A 134 17.98 7.60 6.66
CA ASP A 134 18.20 8.62 5.63
C ASP A 134 17.19 8.47 4.49
N GLY A 135 16.07 9.18 4.60
CA GLY A 135 15.02 9.15 3.58
C GLY A 135 15.38 9.82 2.25
N ASN A 136 16.46 10.61 2.19
CA ASN A 136 16.93 11.22 0.94
C ASN A 136 17.80 10.24 0.15
N TYR A 137 18.68 9.53 0.85
CA TYR A 137 19.42 8.41 0.27
C TYR A 137 18.44 7.37 -0.29
N PHE A 138 17.43 7.00 0.50
CA PHE A 138 16.42 6.03 0.06
C PHE A 138 15.67 6.48 -1.22
N LEU A 139 15.28 7.75 -1.30
CA LEU A 139 14.63 8.30 -2.50
C LEU A 139 15.55 8.25 -3.74
N GLN A 140 16.84 8.56 -3.58
CA GLN A 140 17.81 8.54 -4.68
C GLN A 140 18.04 7.12 -5.20
N GLU A 141 18.20 6.15 -4.30
CA GLU A 141 18.36 4.74 -4.67
C GLU A 141 17.09 4.20 -5.35
N LEU A 142 15.91 4.57 -4.85
CA LEU A 142 14.65 4.15 -5.47
C LEU A 142 14.46 4.72 -6.89
N ASP A 143 14.80 5.99 -7.11
CA ASP A 143 14.83 6.60 -8.45
C ASP A 143 15.82 5.88 -9.37
N SER A 144 17.00 5.50 -8.87
CA SER A 144 17.97 4.70 -9.63
C SER A 144 17.42 3.32 -9.98
N LEU A 145 16.79 2.61 -9.03
CA LEU A 145 16.22 1.29 -9.27
C LEU A 145 15.12 1.32 -10.33
N LEU A 146 14.23 2.32 -10.26
CA LEU A 146 13.16 2.47 -11.24
C LEU A 146 13.71 2.78 -12.64
N LYS A 147 14.80 3.54 -12.75
CA LYS A 147 15.50 3.75 -14.02
C LYS A 147 16.17 2.49 -14.54
N ASP A 148 16.91 1.76 -13.69
CA ASP A 148 17.54 0.50 -14.08
C ASP A 148 16.49 -0.49 -14.64
N VAL A 149 15.31 -0.56 -14.03
CA VAL A 149 14.19 -1.39 -14.53
C VAL A 149 13.59 -0.81 -15.82
N ALA A 150 13.36 0.49 -15.91
CA ALA A 150 12.80 1.10 -17.12
C ALA A 150 13.73 0.96 -18.33
N ASP A 151 15.04 1.20 -18.14
CA ASP A 151 16.07 1.18 -19.18
C ASP A 151 16.40 -0.23 -19.68
N ALA A 152 16.07 -1.26 -18.90
CA ALA A 152 16.19 -2.66 -19.32
C ALA A 152 15.08 -3.13 -20.27
N GLY A 153 14.10 -2.27 -20.56
CA GLY A 153 13.07 -2.54 -21.56
C GLY A 153 13.64 -2.45 -22.98
N GLU A 154 13.50 -3.52 -23.75
CA GLU A 154 13.91 -3.55 -25.17
C GLU A 154 12.72 -3.43 -26.13
N THR A 155 11.50 -3.54 -25.62
CA THR A 155 10.26 -3.58 -26.42
C THR A 155 9.20 -2.63 -25.88
N ALA A 156 8.29 -2.22 -26.77
CA ALA A 156 7.12 -1.46 -26.35
C ALA A 156 6.25 -2.32 -25.43
N ALA A 157 5.71 -1.73 -24.36
CA ALA A 157 4.78 -2.42 -23.48
C ALA A 157 3.55 -2.88 -24.28
N GLU A 158 3.28 -4.18 -24.24
CA GLU A 158 2.10 -4.76 -24.90
C GLU A 158 0.82 -4.53 -24.10
N GLU A 159 0.91 -4.40 -22.77
CA GLU A 159 -0.24 -4.42 -21.87
C GLU A 159 -0.40 -3.12 -21.08
N PRO A 160 -1.65 -2.67 -20.87
CA PRO A 160 -1.91 -1.55 -20.00
C PRO A 160 -1.71 -1.95 -18.53
N VAL A 161 -1.19 -1.02 -17.73
CA VAL A 161 -1.03 -1.18 -16.29
C VAL A 161 -1.41 0.10 -15.56
N THR A 162 -2.18 -0.03 -14.49
CA THR A 162 -2.48 1.07 -13.57
C THR A 162 -1.91 0.74 -12.20
N LEU A 163 -1.12 1.66 -11.65
CA LEU A 163 -0.55 1.59 -10.32
C LEU A 163 -1.23 2.59 -9.39
N PHE A 164 -1.69 2.11 -8.24
CA PHE A 164 -2.12 2.91 -7.12
C PHE A 164 -1.10 2.87 -5.98
N VAL A 165 -0.75 4.04 -5.45
CA VAL A 165 0.17 4.17 -4.31
C VAL A 165 -0.50 5.01 -3.23
N THR A 166 -0.59 4.49 -2.01
CA THR A 166 -1.21 5.19 -0.87
C THR A 166 -0.19 5.97 -0.06
N ALA A 167 -0.62 7.06 0.59
CA ALA A 167 0.14 7.80 1.59
C ALA A 167 -0.83 8.44 2.60
N SER A 168 -0.30 8.92 3.73
CA SER A 168 -1.07 9.66 4.73
C SER A 168 -0.54 11.09 4.86
N GLY A 169 -1.40 12.10 4.79
CA GLY A 169 -1.03 13.51 4.92
C GLY A 169 -0.93 13.99 6.37
N LEU A 170 0.21 14.58 6.74
CA LEU A 170 0.42 15.32 7.98
C LEU A 170 -0.03 16.77 7.78
N GLY A 171 -1.23 17.08 8.26
CA GLY A 171 -1.84 18.41 8.18
C GLY A 171 -3.35 18.29 8.35
N VAL A 172 -4.04 19.39 8.67
CA VAL A 172 -5.50 19.41 8.73
C VAL A 172 -6.02 19.50 7.30
N GLN A 173 -6.11 18.35 6.64
CA GLN A 173 -6.85 18.19 5.40
C GLN A 173 -8.26 17.77 5.80
N GLN A 174 -9.23 18.54 5.37
CA GLN A 174 -10.62 18.35 5.78
C GLN A 174 -11.54 18.82 4.67
N PHE A 175 -12.66 18.15 4.50
CA PHE A 175 -13.76 18.64 3.68
C PHE A 175 -14.95 18.98 4.58
N GLU A 176 -15.73 19.96 4.15
CA GLU A 176 -17.02 20.25 4.80
C GLU A 176 -18.07 19.29 4.24
N ALA A 177 -18.75 18.59 5.14
CA ALA A 177 -19.92 17.78 4.83
C ALA A 177 -21.16 18.43 5.45
N ARG A 178 -22.32 18.16 4.86
CA ARG A 178 -23.62 18.51 5.45
C ARG A 178 -24.39 17.25 5.78
N ASP A 179 -25.10 17.27 6.90
CA ASP A 179 -26.08 16.22 7.20
C ASP A 179 -27.44 16.54 6.55
N ALA A 180 -28.39 15.62 6.70
CA ALA A 180 -29.75 15.79 6.19
C ALA A 180 -30.51 16.98 6.80
N ALA A 181 -30.05 17.55 7.92
CA ALA A 181 -30.61 18.76 8.51
C ALA A 181 -29.93 20.05 8.00
N GLY A 182 -29.00 19.93 7.05
CA GLY A 182 -28.18 21.03 6.54
C GLY A 182 -27.10 21.49 7.52
N GLN A 183 -26.88 20.76 8.62
CA GLN A 183 -25.84 21.09 9.59
C GLN A 183 -24.48 20.75 8.98
N ARG A 184 -23.63 21.77 8.87
CA ARG A 184 -22.24 21.62 8.42
C ARG A 184 -21.41 20.95 9.51
N PHE A 185 -20.63 19.95 9.12
CA PHE A 185 -19.60 19.33 9.94
C PHE A 185 -18.35 19.10 9.11
N VAL A 186 -17.21 19.09 9.79
CA VAL A 186 -15.90 19.01 9.14
C VAL A 186 -15.40 17.58 9.28
N VAL A 187 -15.05 16.95 8.16
CA VAL A 187 -14.51 15.60 8.12
C VAL A 187 -13.03 15.68 7.74
N PRO A 188 -12.10 15.37 8.66
CA PRO A 188 -10.70 15.25 8.31
C PRO A 188 -10.50 14.10 7.31
N ASP A 189 -9.81 14.36 6.20
CA ASP A 189 -9.36 13.32 5.27
C ASP A 189 -7.85 13.42 5.07
N HIS A 190 -7.15 12.46 5.69
CA HIS A 190 -5.70 12.38 5.62
C HIS A 190 -5.24 11.31 4.62
N ARG A 191 -6.15 10.65 3.89
CA ARG A 191 -5.82 9.58 2.93
C ARG A 191 -5.41 10.20 1.60
N TYR A 192 -4.20 9.88 1.17
CA TYR A 192 -3.68 10.27 -0.14
C TYR A 192 -3.59 9.04 -1.04
N LEU A 193 -4.14 9.16 -2.24
CA LEU A 193 -4.08 8.12 -3.26
C LEU A 193 -3.50 8.70 -4.54
N PHE A 194 -2.39 8.12 -4.99
CA PHE A 194 -1.78 8.46 -6.27
C PHE A 194 -2.04 7.36 -7.29
N ALA A 195 -2.33 7.73 -8.54
CA ALA A 195 -2.53 6.82 -9.66
C ALA A 195 -1.59 7.15 -10.81
N PHE A 196 -0.91 6.12 -11.31
CA PHE A 196 -0.04 6.17 -12.48
C PHE A 196 -0.52 5.11 -13.48
N THR A 197 -0.88 5.53 -14.68
CA THR A 197 -1.37 4.62 -15.72
C THR A 197 -0.46 4.62 -16.94
N SER A 198 -0.24 3.44 -17.49
CA SER A 198 0.31 3.23 -18.82
C SER A 198 -0.75 2.51 -19.64
N GLU A 199 -1.40 3.19 -20.58
CA GLU A 199 -2.39 2.59 -21.47
C GLU A 199 -2.55 3.36 -22.79
N ASN A 200 -3.06 2.66 -23.80
CA ASN A 200 -3.59 3.28 -25.01
C ASN A 200 -5.05 3.65 -24.73
N ALA A 201 -5.29 4.90 -24.36
CA ALA A 201 -6.62 5.41 -24.10
C ALA A 201 -7.22 5.99 -25.38
N ALA A 202 -8.47 5.64 -25.68
CA ALA A 202 -9.23 6.34 -26.70
C ALA A 202 -9.70 7.68 -26.12
N THR A 203 -9.42 8.77 -26.83
CA THR A 203 -9.91 10.11 -26.52
C THR A 203 -10.93 10.53 -27.56
N TYR A 204 -11.92 11.29 -27.14
CA TYR A 204 -13.00 11.77 -27.98
C TYR A 204 -13.00 13.29 -28.05
N ASP A 205 -13.02 13.84 -29.27
CA ASP A 205 -13.22 15.27 -29.51
C ASP A 205 -14.66 15.49 -30.00
N GLY A 206 -15.48 16.13 -29.16
CA GLY A 206 -16.88 16.45 -29.44
C GLY A 206 -17.07 17.40 -30.62
N ALA A 207 -16.14 18.33 -30.86
CA ALA A 207 -16.28 19.34 -31.92
C ALA A 207 -16.12 18.72 -33.31
N THR A 208 -15.27 17.71 -33.44
CA THR A 208 -14.97 17.02 -34.71
C THR A 208 -15.61 15.64 -34.81
N ARG A 209 -16.17 15.11 -33.71
CA ARG A 209 -16.64 13.73 -33.54
C ARG A 209 -15.57 12.68 -33.86
N THR A 210 -14.31 13.00 -33.63
CA THR A 210 -13.20 12.08 -33.92
C THR A 210 -12.75 11.33 -32.67
N PHE A 211 -12.30 10.09 -32.90
CA PHE A 211 -11.65 9.27 -31.89
C PHE A 211 -10.17 9.16 -32.21
N GLU A 212 -9.33 9.52 -31.25
CA GLU A 212 -7.89 9.33 -31.33
C GLU A 212 -7.44 8.34 -30.25
N VAL A 213 -6.41 7.56 -30.55
CA VAL A 213 -5.79 6.68 -29.55
C VAL A 213 -4.49 7.31 -29.11
N LYS A 214 -4.42 7.69 -27.83
CA LYS A 214 -3.25 8.34 -27.25
C LYS A 214 -2.52 7.37 -26.33
N ASP A 215 -1.24 7.13 -26.62
CA ASP A 215 -0.33 6.44 -25.69
C ASP A 215 -0.08 7.34 -24.47
N THR A 216 -0.67 6.98 -23.34
CA THR A 216 -0.51 7.68 -22.08
C THR A 216 0.30 6.81 -21.14
N ASN A 217 1.50 7.25 -20.79
CA ASN A 217 2.36 6.52 -19.86
C ASN A 217 2.91 7.42 -18.75
N GLY A 218 2.14 7.52 -17.67
CA GLY A 218 2.53 8.24 -16.44
C GLY A 218 3.62 7.53 -15.63
N LEU A 219 3.94 6.27 -15.94
CA LEU A 219 4.98 5.48 -15.27
C LEU A 219 6.39 5.77 -15.82
N LYS A 220 6.51 6.56 -16.91
CA LYS A 220 7.80 7.04 -17.45
C LYS A 220 8.54 8.03 -16.53
N ASP A 221 7.83 8.78 -15.68
CA ASP A 221 8.46 9.71 -14.73
C ASP A 221 8.93 8.99 -13.47
N THR A 222 10.09 8.34 -13.57
CA THR A 222 10.72 7.57 -12.47
C THR A 222 10.96 8.41 -11.22
N LYS A 223 11.21 9.72 -11.34
CA LYS A 223 11.41 10.61 -10.19
C LYS A 223 10.11 10.86 -9.43
N LEU A 224 9.03 11.10 -10.15
CA LEU A 224 7.70 11.32 -9.57
C LEU A 224 7.20 10.04 -8.90
N LEU A 225 7.39 8.91 -9.57
CA LEU A 225 7.05 7.59 -9.05
C LEU A 225 7.89 7.23 -7.81
N ALA A 226 9.21 7.46 -7.83
CA ALA A 226 10.08 7.25 -6.68
C ALA A 226 9.63 8.09 -5.48
N ARG A 227 9.18 9.34 -5.70
CA ARG A 227 8.67 10.19 -4.64
C ARG A 227 7.37 9.65 -4.03
N ALA A 228 6.42 9.22 -4.86
CA ALA A 228 5.16 8.62 -4.40
C ALA A 228 5.42 7.32 -3.61
N ALA A 229 6.24 6.43 -4.16
CA ALA A 229 6.60 5.16 -3.54
C ALA A 229 7.38 5.36 -2.22
N ARG A 230 8.31 6.33 -2.17
CA ARG A 230 8.99 6.71 -0.92
C ARG A 230 8.01 7.29 0.08
N ALA A 231 7.06 8.14 -0.32
CA ALA A 231 6.02 8.67 0.56
C ALA A 231 5.21 7.54 1.20
N SER A 232 4.78 6.57 0.38
CA SER A 232 4.09 5.37 0.85
C SER A 232 4.89 4.59 1.88
N ALA A 233 6.20 4.44 1.70
CA ALA A 233 7.09 3.72 2.62
C ALA A 233 7.72 4.58 3.75
N SER A 234 7.20 5.80 3.99
CA SER A 234 7.75 6.74 4.98
C SER A 234 7.25 6.46 6.39
N PHE A 235 7.61 5.29 6.94
CA PHE A 235 7.16 4.87 8.27
C PHE A 235 7.58 5.89 9.35
N PRO A 236 6.63 6.43 10.15
CA PRO A 236 6.93 7.40 11.19
C PRO A 236 8.05 6.96 12.14
N ALA A 237 8.86 7.91 12.60
CA ALA A 237 10.09 7.72 13.40
C ALA A 237 11.27 7.04 12.66
N ALA A 238 11.03 6.10 11.74
CA ALA A 238 12.09 5.48 10.93
C ALA A 238 12.58 6.44 9.84
N PHE A 239 11.67 6.94 9.00
CA PHE A 239 11.95 7.91 7.95
C PHE A 239 11.26 9.24 8.24
N GLY A 240 11.85 10.36 7.82
CA GLY A 240 11.19 11.67 7.87
C GLY A 240 10.08 11.76 6.81
N PRO A 241 9.09 12.66 6.92
CA PRO A 241 8.02 12.80 5.93
C PRO A 241 8.51 13.26 4.55
N VAL A 242 7.70 13.06 3.50
CA VAL A 242 7.93 13.59 2.13
C VAL A 242 7.12 14.85 1.92
N LEU A 243 7.72 15.90 1.36
CA LEU A 243 6.92 17.03 0.89
C LEU A 243 6.26 16.70 -0.46
N GLU A 244 4.95 16.81 -0.54
CA GLU A 244 4.21 16.76 -1.79
C GLU A 244 4.58 17.95 -2.68
N THR A 245 4.94 17.67 -3.93
CA THR A 245 5.24 18.71 -4.90
C THR A 245 4.06 19.01 -5.82
N PRO A 246 4.01 20.20 -6.44
CA PRO A 246 2.92 20.55 -7.37
C PRO A 246 2.70 19.50 -8.47
N LYS A 247 3.78 18.92 -9.00
CA LYS A 247 3.69 17.84 -10.01
C LYS A 247 3.08 16.54 -9.48
N LEU A 248 3.24 16.26 -8.19
CA LEU A 248 2.65 15.10 -7.53
C LEU A 248 1.20 15.37 -7.10
N ALA A 249 0.87 16.64 -6.83
CA ALA A 249 -0.48 17.06 -6.46
C ALA A 249 -1.42 17.24 -7.68
N ALA A 250 -0.88 17.46 -8.88
CA ALA A 250 -1.65 17.58 -10.11
C ALA A 250 -2.53 16.33 -10.34
N SER A 251 -3.70 16.49 -10.95
CA SER A 251 -4.57 15.38 -11.30
C SER A 251 -4.46 15.08 -12.80
N PRO A 252 -4.12 13.85 -13.20
CA PRO A 252 -3.28 12.87 -12.48
C PRO A 252 -1.83 13.40 -12.27
N PRO A 253 -1.08 12.96 -11.24
CA PRO A 253 -1.18 11.67 -10.55
C PRO A 253 -1.95 11.58 -9.22
N ARG A 254 -2.44 12.65 -8.58
CA ARG A 254 -3.20 12.52 -7.31
C ARG A 254 -4.69 12.36 -7.57
N LEU A 255 -5.28 11.28 -7.05
CA LEU A 255 -6.72 11.04 -7.11
C LEU A 255 -7.44 11.50 -5.85
N GLN A 256 -6.81 11.35 -4.68
CA GLN A 256 -7.39 11.75 -3.40
C GLN A 256 -6.32 12.34 -2.49
N PRO A 257 -6.67 13.34 -1.65
CA PRO A 257 -7.89 14.15 -1.75
C PRO A 257 -7.85 15.05 -3.01
N THR A 258 -9.01 15.28 -3.64
CA THR A 258 -9.12 16.09 -4.87
C THR A 258 -8.95 17.59 -4.60
N THR A 259 -9.43 18.06 -3.46
CA THR A 259 -9.58 19.50 -3.13
C THR A 259 -8.40 20.08 -2.35
N ALA A 260 -7.43 19.25 -1.93
CA ALA A 260 -6.32 19.74 -1.12
C ALA A 260 -5.31 20.53 -1.97
N GLU A 261 -4.82 21.66 -1.47
CA GLU A 261 -3.68 22.33 -2.09
C GLU A 261 -2.40 21.47 -2.03
N SER A 262 -1.49 21.70 -2.98
CA SER A 262 -0.16 21.07 -2.96
C SER A 262 0.63 21.51 -1.74
N GLY A 263 1.44 20.59 -1.20
CA GLY A 263 2.46 20.93 -0.19
C GLY A 263 2.26 20.24 1.15
N ALA A 264 1.38 19.24 1.21
CA ALA A 264 1.24 18.39 2.38
C ALA A 264 2.52 17.59 2.66
N TRP A 265 2.79 17.34 3.94
CA TRP A 265 3.86 16.43 4.35
C TRP A 265 3.30 15.02 4.45
N LEU A 266 3.75 14.11 3.60
CA LEU A 266 3.25 12.74 3.49
C LEU A 266 4.08 11.79 4.36
N VAL A 267 3.39 10.85 5.01
CA VAL A 267 3.95 9.68 5.71
C VAL A 267 3.31 8.41 5.15
N ASP A 268 3.72 7.27 5.72
CA ASP A 268 3.28 5.94 5.30
C ASP A 268 1.75 5.81 5.17
N GLY A 269 1.29 5.20 4.06
CA GLY A 269 -0.13 4.97 3.78
C GLY A 269 -0.79 3.99 4.74
N GLY A 270 -0.01 3.04 5.29
CA GLY A 270 -0.50 2.00 6.18
C GLY A 270 -0.83 2.44 7.61
N VAL A 271 -0.96 3.75 7.81
CA VAL A 271 -1.48 4.38 9.03
C VAL A 271 -2.99 4.55 8.96
N LEU A 272 -3.58 4.67 7.75
CA LEU A 272 -4.99 5.02 7.55
C LEU A 272 -5.69 4.21 6.45
N ASP A 273 -4.98 3.75 5.42
CA ASP A 273 -5.53 2.93 4.35
C ASP A 273 -4.47 1.95 3.86
N ASN A 274 -4.63 0.67 4.23
CA ASN A 274 -3.68 -0.37 3.88
C ASN A 274 -3.96 -1.01 2.51
N ALA A 275 -5.16 -0.87 1.94
CA ALA A 275 -5.53 -1.53 0.69
C ALA A 275 -6.70 -0.82 -0.05
N PRO A 276 -6.42 -0.03 -1.11
CA PRO A 276 -7.45 0.71 -1.83
C PRO A 276 -8.23 -0.19 -2.81
N PHE A 277 -9.03 -1.14 -2.32
CA PHE A 277 -9.80 -2.07 -3.14
C PHE A 277 -10.80 -1.37 -4.07
N GLY A 278 -11.47 -0.31 -3.60
CA GLY A 278 -12.45 0.45 -4.39
C GLY A 278 -11.87 0.94 -5.73
N PRO A 279 -10.81 1.77 -5.74
CA PRO A 279 -10.13 2.21 -6.96
C PRO A 279 -9.63 1.06 -7.84
N VAL A 280 -9.11 -0.02 -7.24
CA VAL A 280 -8.66 -1.21 -7.98
C VAL A 280 -9.82 -1.85 -8.73
N LEU A 281 -10.96 -2.06 -8.07
CA LEU A 281 -12.13 -2.69 -8.67
C LEU A 281 -12.77 -1.80 -9.75
N ASP A 282 -12.72 -0.47 -9.61
CA ASP A 282 -13.20 0.44 -10.66
C ASP A 282 -12.39 0.28 -11.95
N VAL A 283 -11.06 0.20 -11.87
CA VAL A 283 -10.21 -0.07 -13.05
C VAL A 283 -10.46 -1.46 -13.60
N VAL A 284 -10.60 -2.47 -12.74
CA VAL A 284 -10.96 -3.85 -13.13
C VAL A 284 -12.26 -3.88 -13.93
N ALA A 285 -13.26 -3.10 -13.54
CA ALA A 285 -14.52 -3.00 -14.26
C ALA A 285 -14.37 -2.27 -15.60
N ARG A 286 -13.51 -1.25 -15.68
CA ARG A 286 -13.31 -0.46 -16.92
C ARG A 286 -12.44 -1.19 -17.95
N ARG A 287 -11.50 -2.03 -17.53
CA ARG A 287 -10.50 -2.59 -18.45
C ARG A 287 -11.16 -3.52 -19.50
N PRO A 288 -11.02 -3.20 -20.80
CA PRO A 288 -11.50 -4.08 -21.86
C PRO A 288 -10.68 -5.37 -21.87
N VAL A 289 -11.30 -6.45 -22.33
CA VAL A 289 -10.63 -7.75 -22.47
C VAL A 289 -10.99 -8.35 -23.83
N ALA A 290 -9.97 -8.69 -24.60
CA ALA A 290 -10.14 -9.39 -25.87
C ALA A 290 -10.17 -10.90 -25.61
N GLY A 291 -11.14 -11.61 -26.16
CA GLY A 291 -11.25 -13.06 -26.06
C GLY A 291 -11.71 -13.59 -24.69
N ARG A 292 -11.35 -14.85 -24.41
CA ARG A 292 -11.67 -15.56 -23.16
C ARG A 292 -10.74 -15.08 -22.06
N ALA A 293 -11.30 -14.70 -20.91
CA ALA A 293 -10.51 -14.25 -19.78
C ALA A 293 -11.10 -14.60 -18.41
N SER A 294 -10.21 -14.85 -17.45
CA SER A 294 -10.52 -14.96 -16.02
C SER A 294 -9.89 -13.80 -15.27
N ARG A 295 -10.61 -13.25 -14.29
CA ARG A 295 -10.12 -12.13 -13.47
C ARG A 295 -9.85 -12.61 -12.05
N TYR A 296 -8.68 -12.27 -11.52
CA TYR A 296 -8.30 -12.55 -10.15
C TYR A 296 -7.89 -11.26 -9.44
N VAL A 297 -8.35 -11.09 -8.20
CA VAL A 297 -7.82 -10.09 -7.26
C VAL A 297 -6.89 -10.83 -6.31
N LEU A 298 -5.58 -10.60 -6.46
CA LEU A 298 -4.53 -11.21 -5.65
C LEU A 298 -4.14 -10.25 -4.53
N TYR A 299 -4.50 -10.58 -3.29
CA TYR A 299 -4.11 -9.81 -2.12
C TYR A 299 -2.88 -10.42 -1.44
N VAL A 300 -1.74 -9.78 -1.61
CA VAL A 300 -0.45 -10.20 -1.04
C VAL A 300 -0.32 -9.61 0.36
N VAL A 301 -0.46 -10.47 1.36
CA VAL A 301 -0.45 -10.08 2.77
C VAL A 301 0.52 -10.94 3.56
N PRO A 302 1.54 -10.34 4.18
CA PRO A 302 2.55 -11.05 4.97
C PRO A 302 2.07 -11.46 6.37
N SER A 303 0.76 -11.64 6.55
CA SER A 303 0.13 -12.08 7.81
C SER A 303 -0.84 -13.22 7.52
N ALA A 304 -0.97 -14.14 8.47
CA ALA A 304 -1.82 -15.32 8.29
C ALA A 304 -3.33 -15.02 8.43
N GLY A 305 -3.73 -13.79 8.78
CA GLY A 305 -5.13 -13.38 9.01
C GLY A 305 -5.86 -14.10 10.16
N ILE A 306 -5.34 -15.22 10.64
CA ILE A 306 -5.88 -16.07 11.70
C ILE A 306 -4.95 -15.95 12.90
N GLY A 307 -4.93 -14.75 13.47
CA GLY A 307 -4.24 -14.44 14.70
C GLY A 307 -5.26 -14.12 15.78
N SER A 308 -5.67 -15.14 16.53
CA SER A 308 -6.03 -14.93 17.93
C SER A 308 -4.79 -14.38 18.63
N ALA A 309 -4.55 -13.07 18.51
CA ALA A 309 -3.91 -12.36 19.59
C ALA A 309 -4.85 -12.61 20.77
N SER A 310 -4.55 -13.65 21.55
CA SER A 310 -4.96 -13.72 22.93
C SER A 310 -4.55 -12.36 23.47
N THR A 311 -5.51 -11.45 23.56
CA THR A 311 -5.48 -10.33 24.47
C THR A 311 -5.49 -11.03 25.83
N ALA A 312 -4.33 -11.54 26.22
CA ALA A 312 -4.05 -11.88 27.58
C ALA A 312 -4.15 -10.51 28.24
N LEU A 313 -5.35 -10.22 28.74
CA LEU A 313 -5.62 -9.08 29.61
C LEU A 313 -4.48 -9.13 30.62
N PRO A 314 -3.54 -8.18 30.59
CA PRO A 314 -2.53 -8.10 31.63
C PRO A 314 -3.33 -8.06 32.93
N GLU A 315 -2.99 -8.93 33.89
CA GLU A 315 -3.64 -8.93 35.21
C GLU A 315 -3.89 -7.50 35.66
N ALA A 316 -5.16 -7.17 35.89
CA ALA A 316 -5.77 -5.85 36.16
C ALA A 316 -4.81 -4.77 36.73
N LYS A 317 -3.94 -4.23 35.89
CA LYS A 317 -3.17 -3.01 36.12
C LYS A 317 -3.19 -2.23 34.83
N GLU A 318 -3.69 -0.99 34.92
CA GLU A 318 -3.70 -0.05 33.81
C GLU A 318 -2.31 -0.01 33.14
N PRO A 319 -2.22 -0.28 31.83
CA PRO A 319 -0.96 -0.12 31.11
C PRO A 319 -0.54 1.35 31.21
N SER A 320 0.71 1.60 31.60
CA SER A 320 1.22 2.98 31.68
C SER A 320 1.06 3.68 30.32
N TRP A 321 0.81 4.99 30.30
CA TRP A 321 0.60 5.78 29.07
C TRP A 321 1.69 5.59 28.00
N ARG A 322 2.93 5.26 28.40
CA ARG A 322 4.03 4.95 27.48
C ARG A 322 3.85 3.62 26.75
N VAL A 323 3.32 2.61 27.45
CA VAL A 323 2.99 1.31 26.89
C VAL A 323 1.76 1.44 26.00
N ALA A 324 0.73 2.18 26.42
CA ALA A 324 -0.42 2.47 25.58
C ALA A 324 -0.04 3.22 24.28
N ALA A 325 0.84 4.23 24.35
CA ALA A 325 1.31 4.98 23.17
C ALA A 325 2.22 4.15 22.24
N LEU A 326 3.02 3.22 22.77
CA LEU A 326 3.84 2.30 21.96
C LEU A 326 3.00 1.17 21.34
N SER A 327 2.02 0.65 22.08
CA SER A 327 1.07 -0.35 21.60
C SER A 327 0.11 0.23 20.57
N ALA A 328 -0.28 1.50 20.68
CA ALA A 328 -1.11 2.20 19.68
C ALA A 328 -0.45 2.32 18.29
N VAL A 329 0.86 2.04 18.17
CA VAL A 329 1.57 1.94 16.87
C VAL A 329 1.49 0.53 16.28
N GLN A 330 1.19 -0.49 17.10
CA GLN A 330 1.03 -1.89 16.70
C GLN A 330 -0.43 -2.28 16.46
N PHE A 331 -1.36 -1.70 17.23
CA PHE A 331 -2.81 -1.91 17.10
C PHE A 331 -3.51 -1.37 15.82
N PRO A 332 -2.97 -0.47 14.98
CA PRO A 332 -3.70 0.01 13.80
C PRO A 332 -3.93 -1.06 12.73
N ARG A 333 -3.03 -2.05 12.60
CA ARG A 333 -2.98 -2.89 11.39
C ARG A 333 -3.91 -4.11 11.38
N GLU A 334 -4.23 -4.68 12.54
CA GLU A 334 -5.20 -5.81 12.62
C GLU A 334 -6.64 -5.33 12.40
N VAL A 335 -6.95 -4.08 12.79
CA VAL A 335 -8.25 -3.45 12.55
C VAL A 335 -8.47 -3.24 11.05
N ASP A 336 -7.43 -2.84 10.32
CA ASP A 336 -7.49 -2.61 8.86
C ASP A 336 -7.77 -3.89 8.06
N PHE A 337 -7.17 -5.03 8.40
CA PHE A 337 -7.38 -6.27 7.64
C PHE A 337 -8.83 -6.77 7.71
N ARG A 338 -9.50 -6.60 8.85
CA ARG A 338 -10.92 -6.98 8.98
C ARG A 338 -11.82 -6.07 8.15
N SER A 339 -11.61 -4.76 8.22
CA SER A 339 -12.39 -3.81 7.41
C SER A 339 -12.17 -4.00 5.91
N ASP A 340 -10.95 -4.33 5.49
CA ASP A 340 -10.61 -4.65 4.10
C ASP A 340 -11.41 -5.85 3.59
N VAL A 341 -11.49 -6.92 4.39
CA VAL A 341 -12.25 -8.14 4.04
C VAL A 341 -13.75 -7.88 4.06
N GLU A 342 -14.28 -7.18 5.06
CA GLU A 342 -15.71 -6.82 5.11
C GLU A 342 -16.11 -5.93 3.91
N GLN A 343 -15.24 -4.98 3.52
CA GLN A 343 -15.42 -4.18 2.31
C GLN A 343 -15.41 -5.06 1.06
N LEU A 344 -14.46 -5.98 0.94
CA LEU A 344 -14.36 -6.88 -0.19
C LEU A 344 -15.56 -7.84 -0.29
N GLU A 345 -16.01 -8.41 0.82
CA GLU A 345 -17.21 -9.26 0.87
C GLU A 345 -18.44 -8.49 0.41
N ARG A 346 -18.60 -7.25 0.87
CA ARG A 346 -19.68 -6.37 0.41
C ARG A 346 -19.58 -6.12 -1.10
N LEU A 347 -18.40 -5.80 -1.60
CA LEU A 347 -18.17 -5.56 -3.03
C LEU A 347 -18.40 -6.83 -3.88
N LEU A 348 -18.05 -8.01 -3.36
CA LEU A 348 -18.32 -9.31 -3.99
C LEU A 348 -19.82 -9.62 -4.02
N LEU A 349 -20.55 -9.37 -2.94
CA LEU A 349 -22.01 -9.57 -2.87
C LEU A 349 -22.74 -8.60 -3.81
N GLU A 350 -22.34 -7.32 -3.81
CA GLU A 350 -22.88 -6.31 -4.72
C GLU A 350 -22.54 -6.62 -6.18
N ALA A 351 -21.35 -7.17 -6.44
CA ALA A 351 -20.98 -7.69 -7.75
C ALA A 351 -21.89 -8.84 -8.16
N ASP A 352 -21.92 -9.93 -7.40
CA ASP A 352 -22.62 -11.16 -7.77
C ASP A 352 -24.12 -10.92 -7.98
N ALA A 353 -24.78 -10.17 -7.08
CA ALA A 353 -26.22 -9.89 -7.18
C ALA A 353 -26.61 -9.08 -8.42
N SER A 354 -25.88 -8.00 -8.75
CA SER A 354 -26.17 -7.22 -9.96
C SER A 354 -25.73 -7.95 -11.25
N TRP A 355 -24.76 -8.87 -11.14
CA TRP A 355 -24.08 -9.52 -12.25
C TRP A 355 -24.78 -10.80 -12.74
N SER A 356 -25.07 -11.71 -11.81
CA SER A 356 -25.65 -13.03 -12.07
C SER A 356 -27.00 -12.92 -12.77
N ASP A 357 -27.88 -12.09 -12.22
CA ASP A 357 -29.31 -12.21 -12.53
C ASP A 357 -29.66 -11.52 -13.86
N THR A 358 -29.08 -10.35 -14.13
CA THR A 358 -29.19 -9.63 -15.40
C THR A 358 -28.63 -10.48 -16.55
N GLN A 359 -27.48 -11.13 -16.34
CA GLN A 359 -26.86 -11.99 -17.35
C GLN A 359 -27.71 -13.24 -17.62
N ARG A 360 -28.17 -13.92 -16.57
CA ARG A 360 -29.04 -15.10 -16.68
C ARG A 360 -30.38 -14.78 -17.34
N LEU A 361 -30.93 -13.58 -17.12
CA LEU A 361 -32.13 -13.13 -17.82
C LEU A 361 -31.85 -12.94 -19.31
N PHE A 362 -30.79 -12.20 -19.66
CA PHE A 362 -30.39 -11.97 -21.05
C PHE A 362 -30.15 -13.28 -21.82
N ASP A 363 -29.31 -14.17 -21.29
CA ASP A 363 -28.97 -15.42 -21.97
C ASP A 363 -30.21 -16.33 -22.15
N ARG A 364 -31.09 -16.40 -21.13
CA ARG A 364 -32.36 -17.15 -21.22
C ARG A 364 -33.29 -16.60 -22.28
N CYS A 365 -33.45 -15.28 -22.38
CA CYS A 365 -34.26 -14.64 -23.42
C CYS A 365 -33.67 -14.85 -24.81
N MET A 366 -32.33 -14.92 -24.93
CA MET A 366 -31.68 -15.24 -26.21
C MET A 366 -31.92 -16.69 -26.65
N GLU A 367 -32.06 -17.62 -25.72
CA GLU A 367 -32.35 -19.04 -25.99
C GLU A 367 -33.85 -19.33 -26.16
N GLN A 368 -34.72 -18.59 -25.48
CA GLN A 368 -36.15 -18.86 -25.37
C GLN A 368 -36.99 -17.69 -25.93
N PRO A 369 -37.49 -17.79 -27.17
CA PRO A 369 -38.26 -16.71 -27.80
C PRO A 369 -39.50 -16.28 -27.00
N ALA A 370 -40.15 -17.21 -26.30
CA ALA A 370 -41.31 -16.91 -25.47
C ALA A 370 -40.96 -16.04 -24.25
N GLU A 371 -39.79 -16.26 -23.63
CA GLU A 371 -39.32 -15.42 -22.52
C GLU A 371 -38.89 -14.04 -23.02
N ARG A 372 -38.30 -13.95 -24.22
CA ARG A 372 -37.99 -12.66 -24.85
C ARG A 372 -39.24 -11.82 -25.12
N GLU A 373 -40.32 -12.43 -25.60
CA GLU A 373 -41.57 -11.69 -25.84
C GLU A 373 -42.20 -11.14 -24.54
N ARG A 374 -42.10 -11.92 -23.44
CA ARG A 374 -42.50 -11.45 -22.11
C ARG A 374 -41.61 -10.32 -21.60
N LEU A 375 -40.29 -10.45 -21.81
CA LEU A 375 -39.34 -9.40 -21.46
C LEU A 375 -39.65 -8.11 -22.21
N ARG A 376 -39.88 -8.18 -23.53
CA ARG A 376 -40.28 -7.02 -24.34
C ARG A 376 -41.54 -6.36 -23.81
N SER A 377 -42.58 -7.15 -23.55
CA SER A 377 -43.83 -6.63 -23.00
C SER A 377 -43.63 -5.94 -21.65
N ALA A 378 -42.78 -6.50 -20.78
CA ALA A 378 -42.42 -5.90 -19.49
C ALA A 378 -41.59 -4.63 -19.66
N ALA A 379 -40.63 -4.63 -20.58
CA ALA A 379 -39.78 -3.47 -20.89
C ALA A 379 -40.64 -2.30 -21.38
N THR A 380 -41.53 -2.52 -22.37
CA THR A 380 -42.46 -1.48 -22.84
C THR A 380 -43.33 -0.94 -21.71
N ALA A 381 -43.84 -1.79 -20.81
CA ALA A 381 -44.66 -1.35 -19.68
C ALA A 381 -43.87 -0.58 -18.60
N LEU A 382 -42.59 -0.90 -18.42
CA LEU A 382 -41.71 -0.31 -17.40
C LEU A 382 -40.87 0.87 -17.92
N GLN A 383 -40.85 1.09 -19.23
CA GLN A 383 -40.12 2.15 -19.89
C GLN A 383 -40.44 3.54 -19.28
N PRO A 384 -41.70 3.91 -19.00
CA PRO A 384 -41.99 5.22 -18.39
C PRO A 384 -41.32 5.38 -17.01
N ALA A 385 -41.35 4.32 -16.19
CA ALA A 385 -40.68 4.32 -14.88
C ALA A 385 -39.15 4.41 -15.03
N TYR A 386 -38.60 3.74 -16.04
CA TYR A 386 -37.19 3.85 -16.39
C TYR A 386 -36.79 5.27 -16.80
N SER A 387 -37.56 5.95 -17.65
CA SER A 387 -37.32 7.36 -18.04
C SER A 387 -37.30 8.30 -16.82
N ARG A 388 -38.26 8.17 -15.90
CA ARG A 388 -38.26 8.90 -14.62
C ARG A 388 -36.97 8.70 -13.84
N GLY A 389 -36.55 7.44 -13.74
CA GLY A 389 -35.29 7.09 -13.10
C GLY A 389 -34.08 7.73 -13.78
N ARG A 390 -34.03 7.72 -15.13
CA ARG A 390 -32.93 8.31 -15.91
C ARG A 390 -32.87 9.83 -15.80
N ALA A 391 -34.01 10.51 -15.79
CA ALA A 391 -34.08 11.94 -15.53
C ALA A 391 -33.45 12.29 -14.18
N ALA A 392 -33.89 11.62 -13.10
CA ALA A 392 -33.35 11.85 -11.77
C ALA A 392 -31.87 11.46 -11.62
N GLY A 393 -31.48 10.30 -12.16
CA GLY A 393 -30.11 9.80 -12.07
C GLY A 393 -29.11 10.63 -12.86
N GLY A 394 -29.51 11.19 -14.01
CA GLY A 394 -28.66 12.05 -14.84
C GLY A 394 -28.30 13.37 -14.17
N VAL A 395 -29.30 14.06 -13.60
CA VAL A 395 -29.09 15.28 -12.81
C VAL A 395 -28.21 14.99 -11.59
N TRP A 396 -28.51 13.91 -10.85
CA TRP A 396 -27.70 13.54 -9.69
C TRP A 396 -26.23 13.26 -10.05
N GLU A 397 -25.98 12.53 -11.15
CA GLU A 397 -24.62 12.24 -11.63
C GLU A 397 -23.89 13.52 -12.04
N ALA A 398 -24.55 14.42 -12.78
CA ALA A 398 -23.99 15.70 -13.19
C ALA A 398 -23.63 16.60 -12.00
N VAL A 399 -24.53 16.75 -11.02
CA VAL A 399 -24.26 17.51 -9.79
C VAL A 399 -23.13 16.88 -9.01
N THR A 400 -23.10 15.55 -8.86
CA THR A 400 -22.03 14.87 -8.11
C THR A 400 -20.66 15.07 -8.77
N ILE A 401 -20.59 15.10 -10.10
CA ILE A 401 -19.34 15.32 -10.83
C ILE A 401 -18.96 16.82 -10.81
N ALA A 402 -19.90 17.74 -10.98
CA ALA A 402 -19.64 19.17 -11.01
C ALA A 402 -19.30 19.73 -9.62
N SER A 403 -20.03 19.29 -8.58
CA SER A 403 -19.84 19.72 -7.18
C SER A 403 -18.68 18.97 -6.50
N HIS A 404 -17.46 19.18 -7.00
CA HIS A 404 -16.23 18.63 -6.41
C HIS A 404 -16.03 18.98 -4.91
N ASP A 405 -16.81 19.92 -4.35
CA ASP A 405 -16.60 20.51 -3.03
C ASP A 405 -17.71 20.31 -1.97
N GLN A 406 -18.94 19.85 -2.27
CA GLN A 406 -20.05 20.03 -1.27
C GLN A 406 -21.11 18.94 -1.07
N SER A 407 -21.20 17.88 -1.87
CA SER A 407 -22.25 16.86 -1.66
C SER A 407 -21.65 15.53 -1.20
N THR A 408 -21.60 15.33 0.12
CA THR A 408 -21.55 13.96 0.61
C THR A 408 -22.89 13.28 0.30
N VAL A 409 -22.90 11.94 0.17
CA VAL A 409 -24.14 11.13 0.05
C VAL A 409 -25.10 11.35 1.24
N LEU A 410 -24.65 12.04 2.29
CA LEU A 410 -25.41 12.40 3.47
C LEU A 410 -26.30 13.64 3.27
N ASP A 411 -26.11 14.40 2.18
CA ASP A 411 -26.97 15.54 1.85
C ASP A 411 -28.27 15.05 1.17
N ALA A 412 -29.34 14.99 1.97
CA ALA A 412 -30.68 14.62 1.53
C ALA A 412 -31.27 15.61 0.49
N ALA A 413 -30.67 16.79 0.31
CA ALA A 413 -31.09 17.78 -0.69
C ALA A 413 -30.77 17.38 -2.14
N THR A 414 -30.05 16.28 -2.37
CA THR A 414 -29.75 15.76 -3.71
C THR A 414 -30.85 14.85 -4.30
N ALA A 415 -31.86 14.48 -3.51
CA ALA A 415 -32.96 13.65 -3.98
C ALA A 415 -34.07 14.50 -4.64
N LEU A 416 -34.17 14.45 -5.97
CA LEU A 416 -35.25 15.12 -6.70
C LEU A 416 -36.62 14.63 -6.25
N SER A 417 -37.56 15.56 -6.10
CA SER A 417 -38.97 15.32 -5.85
C SER A 417 -39.69 14.89 -7.14
N GLU A 418 -40.82 14.20 -7.01
CA GLU A 418 -41.61 13.76 -8.18
C GLU A 418 -42.03 14.92 -9.11
N PRO A 419 -42.44 16.11 -8.61
CA PRO A 419 -42.74 17.26 -9.48
C PRO A 419 -41.54 17.78 -10.28
N GLU A 420 -40.33 17.79 -9.68
CA GLU A 420 -39.11 18.21 -10.39
C GLU A 420 -38.75 17.21 -11.49
N ILE A 421 -38.99 15.92 -11.26
CA ILE A 421 -38.83 14.88 -12.29
C ILE A 421 -39.86 15.07 -13.41
N ASP A 422 -41.11 15.40 -13.06
CA ASP A 422 -42.16 15.67 -14.05
C ASP A 422 -41.82 16.89 -14.92
N GLU A 423 -41.23 17.93 -14.34
CA GLU A 423 -40.80 19.14 -15.04
C GLU A 423 -39.65 18.85 -16.02
N ILE A 424 -38.65 18.08 -15.59
CA ILE A 424 -37.57 17.60 -16.47
C ILE A 424 -38.16 16.78 -17.63
N LEU A 425 -39.08 15.86 -17.36
CA LEU A 425 -39.70 15.02 -18.39
C LEU A 425 -40.68 15.77 -19.31
N ALA A 426 -41.12 16.97 -18.94
CA ALA A 426 -41.94 17.81 -19.80
C ALA A 426 -41.13 18.45 -20.94
N THR A 427 -39.80 18.45 -20.82
CA THR A 427 -38.85 18.95 -21.83
C THR A 427 -38.06 17.77 -22.41
N ASP A 428 -37.72 17.86 -23.69
CA ASP A 428 -36.90 16.84 -24.34
C ASP A 428 -35.42 17.03 -23.95
N HIS A 429 -34.77 15.95 -23.50
CA HIS A 429 -33.42 15.96 -22.97
C HIS A 429 -32.59 14.82 -23.55
N PRO A 430 -31.37 15.08 -24.08
CA PRO A 430 -30.64 14.12 -24.91
C PRO A 430 -30.14 12.85 -24.21
N TRP A 431 -30.24 12.74 -22.88
CA TRP A 431 -29.84 11.55 -22.10
C TRP A 431 -31.02 10.77 -21.50
N VAL A 432 -32.26 11.23 -21.71
CA VAL A 432 -33.48 10.60 -21.18
C VAL A 432 -34.29 10.04 -22.35
N PRO A 433 -34.56 8.73 -22.40
CA PRO A 433 -35.44 8.18 -23.43
C PRO A 433 -36.90 8.62 -23.21
N ASP A 434 -37.66 8.79 -24.30
CA ASP A 434 -39.07 9.20 -24.28
C ASP A 434 -39.94 8.21 -23.47
N PRO A 435 -40.78 8.65 -22.51
CA PRO A 435 -41.67 7.79 -21.74
C PRO A 435 -42.83 7.14 -22.55
N ASP A 436 -42.86 7.24 -23.88
CA ASP A 436 -43.91 6.71 -24.77
C ASP A 436 -43.98 5.16 -24.86
N GLY A 437 -43.06 4.45 -24.22
CA GLY A 437 -42.96 2.99 -24.29
C GLY A 437 -42.13 2.49 -25.48
N SER A 438 -41.54 3.39 -26.27
CA SER A 438 -40.58 3.05 -27.31
C SER A 438 -39.32 2.48 -26.69
N ILE A 439 -38.89 1.34 -27.24
CA ILE A 439 -37.67 0.64 -26.83
C ILE A 439 -36.66 0.58 -27.96
N GLU A 440 -36.84 1.38 -29.02
CA GLU A 440 -35.90 1.39 -30.14
C GLU A 440 -34.55 1.99 -29.68
N PRO A 441 -33.44 1.23 -29.73
CA PRO A 441 -32.11 1.75 -29.34
C PRO A 441 -31.60 2.87 -30.26
N LEU A 442 -32.09 2.93 -31.50
CA LEU A 442 -31.67 3.91 -32.51
C LEU A 442 -32.86 4.52 -33.24
N GLN A 443 -32.89 5.85 -33.29
CA GLN A 443 -33.79 6.56 -34.21
C GLN A 443 -33.20 6.49 -35.63
N LYS A 444 -34.03 6.14 -36.62
CA LYS A 444 -33.61 5.85 -38.01
C LYS A 444 -33.92 6.95 -39.03
N ASP A 445 -34.59 8.02 -38.61
CA ASP A 445 -34.91 9.14 -39.49
C ASP A 445 -33.68 10.05 -39.67
N GLY A 446 -32.83 9.71 -40.64
CA GLY A 446 -31.59 10.44 -40.94
C GLY A 446 -30.34 9.73 -40.43
N ASP A 447 -29.44 10.47 -39.78
CA ASP A 447 -28.25 9.92 -39.12
C ASP A 447 -28.65 9.12 -37.87
N PRO A 448 -27.98 8.00 -37.54
CA PRO A 448 -28.32 7.20 -36.37
C PRO A 448 -28.10 7.99 -35.07
N LEU A 449 -29.11 8.00 -34.19
CA LEU A 449 -29.07 8.67 -32.88
C LEU A 449 -29.31 7.67 -31.75
N TRP A 450 -28.49 7.74 -30.70
CA TRP A 450 -28.66 6.98 -29.46
C TRP A 450 -29.26 7.86 -28.36
N LEU A 451 -30.52 7.61 -28.01
CA LEU A 451 -31.31 8.47 -27.10
C LEU A 451 -31.27 8.06 -25.62
N TRP A 452 -30.54 7.00 -25.28
CA TRP A 452 -30.62 6.35 -23.96
C TRP A 452 -29.51 6.81 -22.98
N GLY A 453 -28.65 7.74 -23.43
CA GLY A 453 -27.51 8.27 -22.67
C GLY A 453 -26.31 7.31 -22.57
N THR A 454 -25.20 7.83 -22.03
CA THR A 454 -23.90 7.13 -21.94
C THR A 454 -23.90 5.94 -20.98
N GLY A 455 -24.62 6.06 -19.85
CA GLY A 455 -24.69 4.99 -18.85
C GLY A 455 -25.41 3.73 -19.34
N ALA A 456 -26.53 3.90 -20.05
CA ALA A 456 -27.27 2.77 -20.64
C ALA A 456 -26.47 2.13 -21.78
N ALA A 457 -25.85 2.96 -22.64
CA ALA A 457 -24.96 2.50 -23.70
C ALA A 457 -23.88 1.54 -23.16
N GLU A 458 -23.14 1.98 -22.13
CA GLU A 458 -22.06 1.19 -21.56
C GLU A 458 -22.56 -0.15 -20.97
N ARG A 459 -23.68 -0.15 -20.24
CA ARG A 459 -24.24 -1.37 -19.63
C ARG A 459 -24.74 -2.37 -20.67
N VAL A 460 -25.44 -1.90 -21.69
CA VAL A 460 -25.91 -2.73 -22.82
C VAL A 460 -24.72 -3.40 -23.52
N ILE A 461 -23.68 -2.62 -23.86
CA ILE A 461 -22.48 -3.14 -24.52
C ILE A 461 -21.77 -4.17 -23.63
N ARG A 462 -21.65 -3.91 -22.32
CA ARG A 462 -21.02 -4.86 -21.36
C ARG A 462 -21.80 -6.16 -21.22
N LEU A 463 -23.13 -6.11 -21.22
CA LEU A 463 -24.00 -7.29 -21.17
C LEU A 463 -23.79 -8.18 -22.41
N ILE A 464 -23.76 -7.56 -23.60
CA ILE A 464 -23.50 -8.24 -24.87
C ILE A 464 -22.09 -8.84 -24.89
N LEU A 465 -21.07 -8.05 -24.52
CA LEU A 465 -19.67 -8.53 -24.42
C LEU A 465 -19.57 -9.79 -23.56
N ARG A 466 -20.24 -9.79 -22.41
CA ARG A 466 -20.20 -10.93 -21.48
C ARG A 466 -20.84 -12.17 -22.10
N SER A 467 -22.03 -12.05 -22.68
CA SER A 467 -22.70 -13.17 -23.36
C SER A 467 -21.84 -13.74 -24.48
N LEU A 468 -21.22 -12.88 -25.31
CA LEU A 468 -20.31 -13.31 -26.37
C LEU A 468 -19.08 -14.04 -25.83
N ARG A 469 -18.46 -13.57 -24.74
CA ARG A 469 -17.32 -14.27 -24.10
C ARG A 469 -17.71 -15.64 -23.55
N THR A 470 -18.85 -15.74 -22.87
CA THR A 470 -19.37 -17.03 -22.37
C THR A 470 -19.57 -18.00 -23.53
N ARG A 471 -20.19 -17.55 -24.62
CA ARG A 471 -20.40 -18.37 -25.81
C ARG A 471 -19.09 -18.82 -26.45
N ILE A 472 -18.10 -17.93 -26.59
CA ILE A 472 -16.76 -18.28 -27.10
C ILE A 472 -16.12 -19.38 -26.25
N SER A 473 -16.29 -19.33 -24.92
CA SER A 473 -15.68 -20.30 -24.01
C SER A 473 -16.21 -21.74 -24.21
N VAL A 474 -17.44 -21.89 -24.68
CA VAL A 474 -18.09 -23.20 -24.92
C VAL A 474 -18.22 -23.57 -26.41
N ALA A 475 -17.94 -22.63 -27.32
CA ALA A 475 -18.11 -22.81 -28.76
C ALA A 475 -17.09 -23.78 -29.39
N GLN A 476 -17.56 -24.51 -30.40
CA GLN A 476 -16.75 -25.32 -31.31
C GLN A 476 -15.76 -24.44 -32.09
N VAL A 477 -14.65 -25.01 -32.58
CA VAL A 477 -13.55 -24.26 -33.19
C VAL A 477 -13.99 -23.49 -34.43
N GLU A 478 -14.95 -24.02 -35.19
CA GLU A 478 -15.47 -23.47 -36.44
C GLU A 478 -16.31 -22.20 -36.23
N GLU A 479 -16.95 -22.05 -35.06
CA GLU A 479 -17.81 -20.91 -34.73
C GLU A 479 -17.04 -19.74 -34.10
N ARG A 480 -15.82 -20.00 -33.61
CA ARG A 480 -15.01 -19.00 -32.88
C ARG A 480 -14.64 -17.77 -33.71
N PRO A 481 -14.21 -17.85 -34.98
CA PRO A 481 -13.79 -16.66 -35.73
C PRO A 481 -14.90 -15.62 -35.86
N GLU A 482 -16.15 -16.06 -36.05
CA GLU A 482 -17.31 -15.16 -36.13
C GLU A 482 -17.65 -14.57 -34.75
N LEU A 483 -17.63 -15.37 -33.69
CA LEU A 483 -17.85 -14.87 -32.33
C LEU A 483 -16.75 -13.89 -31.89
N GLU A 484 -15.49 -14.14 -32.25
CA GLU A 484 -14.35 -13.24 -32.00
C GLU A 484 -14.49 -11.92 -32.77
N ARG A 485 -14.94 -11.97 -34.04
CA ARG A 485 -15.27 -10.77 -34.81
C ARG A 485 -16.36 -9.94 -34.11
N ARG A 486 -17.44 -10.57 -33.65
CA ARG A 486 -18.51 -9.91 -32.90
C ARG A 486 -18.02 -9.34 -31.59
N LEU A 487 -17.21 -10.09 -30.85
CA LEU A 487 -16.61 -9.66 -29.59
C LEU A 487 -15.74 -8.42 -29.81
N LYS A 488 -14.92 -8.42 -30.86
CA LYS A 488 -14.06 -7.28 -31.23
C LYS A 488 -14.88 -6.03 -31.52
N ALA A 489 -15.89 -6.13 -32.41
CA ALA A 489 -16.78 -4.99 -32.69
C ALA A 489 -17.48 -4.46 -31.43
N THR A 490 -17.91 -5.36 -30.53
CA THR A 490 -18.52 -4.96 -29.25
C THR A 490 -17.52 -4.28 -28.32
N SER A 491 -16.27 -4.75 -28.30
CA SER A 491 -15.18 -4.13 -27.53
C SER A 491 -14.79 -2.76 -28.06
N ASP A 492 -14.73 -2.59 -29.39
CA ASP A 492 -14.44 -1.31 -30.05
C ASP A 492 -15.55 -0.28 -29.74
N CYS A 493 -16.81 -0.72 -29.74
CA CYS A 493 -17.95 0.11 -29.34
C CYS A 493 -17.87 0.53 -27.85
N LEU A 494 -17.45 -0.38 -26.96
CA LEU A 494 -17.22 -0.06 -25.55
C LEU A 494 -16.13 1.02 -25.39
N LEU A 495 -15.00 0.88 -26.10
CA LEU A 495 -13.90 1.84 -26.07
C LEU A 495 -14.36 3.25 -26.50
N LYS A 496 -15.11 3.34 -27.61
CA LYS A 496 -15.70 4.62 -28.06
C LYS A 496 -16.66 5.20 -27.01
N THR A 497 -17.51 4.36 -26.41
CA THR A 497 -18.47 4.79 -25.38
C THR A 497 -17.76 5.30 -24.12
N GLN A 498 -16.67 4.65 -23.71
CA GLN A 498 -15.84 5.10 -22.58
C GLN A 498 -15.16 6.43 -22.88
N ALA A 499 -14.59 6.61 -24.07
CA ALA A 499 -13.97 7.87 -24.49
C ALA A 499 -14.96 9.04 -24.49
N ILE A 500 -16.19 8.84 -24.99
CA ILE A 500 -17.27 9.84 -24.94
C ILE A 500 -17.61 10.18 -23.49
N ARG A 501 -17.70 9.16 -22.62
CA ARG A 501 -18.02 9.36 -21.19
C ARG A 501 -16.91 10.11 -20.45
N ASP A 502 -15.65 9.85 -20.76
CA ASP A 502 -14.52 10.54 -20.17
C ASP A 502 -14.54 12.03 -20.58
N ALA A 503 -14.82 12.33 -21.86
CA ALA A 503 -15.00 13.71 -22.34
C ALA A 503 -16.20 14.42 -21.66
N LEU A 504 -17.32 13.72 -21.45
CA LEU A 504 -18.46 14.23 -20.69
C LEU A 504 -18.07 14.55 -19.24
N THR A 505 -17.32 13.66 -18.60
CA THR A 505 -16.87 13.84 -17.20
C THR A 505 -15.93 15.04 -17.08
N GLU A 506 -15.03 15.23 -18.06
CA GLU A 506 -14.12 16.39 -18.11
C GLU A 506 -14.89 17.71 -18.21
N GLN A 507 -15.87 17.81 -19.13
CA GLN A 507 -16.70 19.01 -19.26
C GLN A 507 -17.53 19.28 -18.00
N LEU A 508 -18.17 18.24 -17.45
CA LEU A 508 -18.95 18.34 -16.21
C LEU A 508 -18.12 18.82 -15.02
N THR A 509 -16.86 18.39 -14.92
CA THR A 509 -15.95 18.81 -13.85
C THR A 509 -15.67 20.32 -13.88
N THR A 510 -15.72 20.93 -15.06
CA THR A 510 -15.53 22.38 -15.25
C THR A 510 -16.84 23.17 -15.28
N ALA A 511 -17.98 22.48 -15.27
CA ALA A 511 -19.30 23.11 -15.35
C ALA A 511 -19.75 23.60 -13.96
N ASP A 512 -20.38 24.77 -13.93
CA ASP A 512 -21.00 25.32 -12.72
C ASP A 512 -22.44 24.82 -12.60
N LEU A 513 -22.60 23.55 -12.20
CA LEU A 513 -23.90 22.91 -12.00
C LEU A 513 -24.15 22.72 -10.49
N ASP A 514 -24.95 23.62 -9.91
CA ASP A 514 -25.40 23.55 -8.51
C ASP A 514 -26.94 23.50 -8.45
N LEU A 515 -27.47 22.76 -7.48
CA LEU A 515 -28.90 22.73 -7.17
C LEU A 515 -29.36 23.98 -6.40
N GLN A 516 -28.45 24.89 -6.01
CA GLN A 516 -28.75 26.17 -5.35
C GLN A 516 -28.07 27.34 -6.07
N PRO A 517 -28.73 28.37 -6.69
CA PRO A 517 -30.14 28.80 -6.66
C PRO A 517 -30.79 29.12 -8.06
N ALA A 518 -32.06 29.60 -8.04
CA ALA A 518 -32.88 30.10 -9.18
C ALA A 518 -32.86 29.27 -10.48
N GLY A 519 -33.44 28.08 -10.42
CA GLY A 519 -33.61 27.17 -11.57
C GLY A 519 -33.69 25.69 -11.17
N GLY A 520 -33.13 25.33 -10.01
CA GLY A 520 -33.28 24.00 -9.42
C GLY A 520 -32.79 22.87 -10.33
N ALA A 521 -33.45 21.71 -10.26
CA ALA A 521 -33.12 20.53 -11.05
C ALA A 521 -33.26 20.75 -12.57
N GLU A 522 -34.18 21.62 -12.99
CA GLU A 522 -34.41 21.97 -14.40
C GLU A 522 -33.20 22.70 -14.99
N ALA A 523 -32.63 23.68 -14.29
CA ALA A 523 -31.43 24.38 -14.77
C ALA A 523 -30.23 23.43 -14.92
N VAL A 524 -30.06 22.48 -14.00
CA VAL A 524 -29.03 21.44 -14.13
C VAL A 524 -29.31 20.54 -15.34
N ALA A 525 -30.57 20.17 -15.57
CA ALA A 525 -30.95 19.39 -16.75
C ALA A 525 -30.63 20.17 -18.03
N VAL A 526 -31.00 21.45 -18.15
CA VAL A 526 -30.66 22.28 -19.32
C VAL A 526 -29.15 22.37 -19.52
N GLY A 527 -28.37 22.65 -18.47
CA GLY A 527 -26.90 22.70 -18.57
C GLY A 527 -26.28 21.35 -18.97
N LEU A 528 -26.87 20.24 -18.52
CA LEU A 528 -26.48 18.90 -18.97
C LEU A 528 -26.82 18.67 -20.45
N ALA A 529 -27.96 19.19 -20.92
CA ALA A 529 -28.37 19.12 -22.32
C ALA A 529 -27.38 19.85 -23.22
N ASP A 530 -27.01 21.07 -22.85
CA ASP A 530 -26.03 21.89 -23.58
C ASP A 530 -24.70 21.14 -23.71
N ILE A 531 -24.20 20.54 -22.62
CA ILE A 531 -22.95 19.73 -22.67
C ILE A 531 -23.09 18.51 -23.59
N PHE A 532 -24.25 17.85 -23.58
CA PHE A 532 -24.51 16.70 -24.47
C PHE A 532 -24.54 17.11 -25.95
N GLU A 533 -25.11 18.28 -26.25
CA GLU A 533 -25.17 18.85 -27.59
C GLU A 533 -23.80 19.33 -28.08
N ASP A 534 -23.05 20.04 -27.24
CA ASP A 534 -21.69 20.50 -27.52
C ASP A 534 -20.75 19.32 -27.81
N LEU A 535 -20.90 18.24 -27.05
CA LEU A 535 -20.15 17.00 -27.26
C LEU A 535 -20.78 16.07 -28.31
N GLN A 536 -21.92 16.42 -28.89
CA GLN A 536 -22.61 15.63 -29.93
C GLN A 536 -22.79 14.14 -29.56
N ILE A 537 -23.12 13.88 -28.28
CA ILE A 537 -23.07 12.54 -27.67
C ILE A 537 -24.05 11.56 -28.36
N GLN A 538 -25.27 12.00 -28.65
CA GLN A 538 -26.30 11.13 -29.25
C GLN A 538 -25.89 10.65 -30.64
N GLN A 539 -25.33 11.53 -31.47
CA GLN A 539 -24.82 11.18 -32.80
C GLN A 539 -23.61 10.25 -32.68
N ALA A 540 -22.64 10.60 -31.82
CA ALA A 540 -21.41 9.81 -31.67
C ALA A 540 -21.68 8.38 -31.20
N LEU A 541 -22.55 8.21 -30.20
CA LEU A 541 -23.02 6.89 -29.76
C LEU A 541 -23.87 6.22 -30.85
N GLY A 542 -24.74 6.95 -31.53
CA GLY A 542 -25.57 6.42 -32.62
C GLY A 542 -24.75 5.77 -33.72
N PHE A 543 -23.69 6.43 -34.20
CA PHE A 543 -22.75 5.84 -35.17
C PHE A 543 -22.00 4.63 -34.59
N ALA A 544 -21.54 4.70 -33.35
CA ALA A 544 -20.85 3.58 -32.70
C ALA A 544 -21.75 2.33 -32.54
N PHE A 545 -23.04 2.52 -32.25
CA PHE A 545 -24.01 1.44 -32.18
C PHE A 545 -24.45 0.95 -33.56
N ALA A 546 -24.55 1.83 -34.56
CA ALA A 546 -24.85 1.42 -35.94
C ALA A 546 -23.76 0.49 -36.49
N ASP A 547 -22.48 0.84 -36.28
CA ASP A 547 -21.34 -0.02 -36.61
C ASP A 547 -21.43 -1.39 -35.90
N LEU A 548 -21.76 -1.37 -34.61
CA LEU A 548 -21.90 -2.58 -33.80
C LEU A 548 -23.03 -3.48 -34.32
N ILE A 549 -24.21 -2.90 -34.53
CA ILE A 549 -25.42 -3.61 -34.98
C ILE A 549 -25.20 -4.25 -36.35
N ALA A 550 -24.46 -3.60 -37.24
CA ALA A 550 -24.10 -4.16 -38.54
C ALA A 550 -23.29 -5.48 -38.43
N VAL A 551 -22.59 -5.70 -37.31
CA VAL A 551 -21.79 -6.91 -37.05
C VAL A 551 -22.54 -7.93 -36.20
N ILE A 552 -23.14 -7.53 -35.08
CA ILE A 552 -23.72 -8.47 -34.11
C ILE A 552 -25.21 -8.76 -34.36
N GLY A 553 -25.87 -7.92 -35.14
CA GLY A 553 -27.31 -7.96 -35.41
C GLY A 553 -28.15 -7.21 -34.37
N TRP A 554 -29.28 -6.67 -34.83
CA TRP A 554 -30.20 -5.85 -34.03
C TRP A 554 -30.71 -6.55 -32.76
N ASN A 555 -31.04 -7.84 -32.87
CA ASN A 555 -31.66 -8.62 -31.80
C ASN A 555 -30.88 -8.62 -30.48
N LEU A 556 -29.54 -8.61 -30.54
CA LEU A 556 -28.71 -8.63 -29.33
C LEU A 556 -28.78 -7.28 -28.61
N VAL A 557 -28.76 -6.17 -29.35
CA VAL A 557 -28.84 -4.82 -28.78
C VAL A 557 -30.23 -4.57 -28.20
N GLU A 558 -31.28 -4.90 -28.94
CA GLU A 558 -32.66 -4.76 -28.50
C GLU A 558 -32.92 -5.56 -27.20
N THR A 559 -32.58 -6.84 -27.17
CA THR A 559 -32.79 -7.68 -25.97
C THR A 559 -31.98 -7.15 -24.78
N ALA A 560 -30.75 -6.68 -25.01
CA ALA A 560 -29.91 -6.15 -23.94
C ALA A 560 -30.49 -4.85 -23.36
N LEU A 561 -31.11 -4.02 -24.21
CA LEU A 561 -31.80 -2.81 -23.79
C LEU A 561 -33.10 -3.13 -23.02
N GLU A 562 -33.87 -4.12 -23.46
CA GLU A 562 -35.05 -4.59 -22.73
C GLU A 562 -34.68 -5.08 -21.31
N VAL A 563 -33.56 -5.83 -21.18
CA VAL A 563 -33.02 -6.25 -19.89
C VAL A 563 -32.57 -5.07 -19.03
N GLU A 564 -31.95 -4.05 -19.62
CA GLU A 564 -31.55 -2.81 -18.94
C GLU A 564 -32.77 -2.11 -18.33
N ILE A 565 -33.85 -1.95 -19.09
CA ILE A 565 -35.09 -1.30 -18.63
C ILE A 565 -35.66 -2.05 -17.42
N VAL A 566 -35.88 -3.36 -17.56
CA VAL A 566 -36.51 -4.17 -16.49
C VAL A 566 -35.64 -4.20 -15.23
N SER A 567 -34.33 -4.31 -15.38
CA SER A 567 -33.39 -4.40 -14.25
C SER A 567 -33.16 -3.06 -13.54
N ARG A 568 -33.35 -1.93 -14.22
CA ARG A 568 -32.97 -0.60 -13.70
C ARG A 568 -34.12 0.40 -13.53
N CYS A 569 -35.34 0.04 -13.93
CA CYS A 569 -36.52 0.93 -13.83
C CYS A 569 -36.75 1.52 -12.41
N THR A 570 -36.33 0.82 -11.35
CA THR A 570 -36.46 1.29 -9.95
C THR A 570 -35.13 1.62 -9.26
N SER A 571 -34.00 1.47 -9.97
CA SER A 571 -32.65 1.50 -9.38
C SER A 571 -31.77 2.64 -9.92
N ALA A 572 -32.39 3.66 -10.49
CA ALA A 572 -31.69 4.67 -11.29
C ALA A 572 -30.90 5.72 -10.46
N ARG A 573 -31.06 5.75 -9.14
CA ARG A 573 -30.29 6.61 -8.21
C ARG A 573 -28.90 6.06 -7.86
N THR A 574 -28.54 4.88 -8.37
CA THR A 574 -27.20 4.29 -8.19
C THR A 574 -26.47 4.36 -9.53
N PRO A 575 -25.89 5.51 -9.91
CA PRO A 575 -25.44 5.71 -11.29
C PRO A 575 -24.22 4.85 -11.67
N GLN A 576 -23.55 4.23 -10.70
CA GLN A 576 -22.38 3.39 -10.94
C GLN A 576 -22.36 2.16 -10.04
N GLN A 577 -22.93 1.07 -10.56
CA GLN A 577 -22.61 -0.27 -10.08
C GLN A 577 -21.66 -0.92 -11.10
N ARG A 578 -20.40 -0.52 -11.01
CA ARG A 578 -19.30 -1.03 -11.86
C ARG A 578 -18.62 -2.19 -11.16
N SER A 579 -19.33 -3.29 -10.98
CA SER A 579 -18.65 -4.50 -10.53
C SER A 579 -18.10 -5.25 -11.74
N ALA A 580 -17.11 -6.12 -11.58
CA ALA A 580 -16.63 -7.11 -12.57
C ALA A 580 -16.51 -8.47 -11.86
N PRO A 581 -16.66 -9.63 -12.52
CA PRO A 581 -16.61 -10.88 -11.80
C PRO A 581 -15.14 -11.17 -11.53
N PHE A 582 -14.76 -11.41 -10.28
CA PHE A 582 -13.39 -11.76 -9.98
C PHE A 582 -13.34 -12.88 -8.95
N GLN A 583 -12.28 -13.66 -9.03
CA GLN A 583 -11.93 -14.61 -7.99
C GLN A 583 -10.95 -13.93 -7.05
N PHE A 584 -11.21 -13.99 -5.76
CA PHE A 584 -10.31 -13.44 -4.76
C PHE A 584 -9.34 -14.51 -4.27
N LEU A 585 -8.05 -14.17 -4.21
CA LEU A 585 -7.00 -15.03 -3.67
C LEU A 585 -6.12 -14.23 -2.72
N ARG A 586 -5.95 -14.72 -1.49
CA ARG A 586 -4.95 -14.17 -0.56
C ARG A 586 -3.65 -14.95 -0.71
N LEU A 587 -2.57 -14.25 -1.07
CA LEU A 587 -1.21 -14.78 -0.98
C LEU A 587 -0.61 -14.42 0.37
N GLY A 588 -0.51 -15.42 1.24
CA GLY A 588 0.14 -15.32 2.55
C GLY A 588 1.24 -16.36 2.76
N PRO A 589 2.08 -16.18 3.79
CA PRO A 589 3.17 -17.09 4.14
C PRO A 589 2.73 -18.37 4.86
N ASP A 590 1.43 -18.56 5.04
CA ASP A 590 0.80 -19.68 5.74
C ASP A 590 0.31 -20.80 4.80
N ILE A 591 0.64 -20.71 3.51
CA ILE A 591 0.41 -21.81 2.57
C ILE A 591 1.42 -22.94 2.85
N PRO A 592 0.98 -24.21 2.96
CA PRO A 592 1.91 -25.32 3.15
C PRO A 592 2.96 -25.41 2.04
N LEU A 593 4.21 -25.61 2.45
CA LEU A 593 5.33 -25.79 1.53
C LEU A 593 5.42 -27.27 1.14
N THR A 594 4.85 -27.64 0.00
CA THR A 594 4.85 -29.04 -0.48
C THR A 594 6.25 -29.67 -0.55
N LEU A 595 7.30 -28.87 -0.77
CA LEU A 595 8.70 -29.32 -0.72
C LEU A 595 9.13 -29.95 0.62
N LEU A 596 8.41 -29.67 1.71
CA LEU A 596 8.69 -30.12 3.07
C LEU A 596 7.78 -31.26 3.54
N ASP A 597 6.80 -31.73 2.75
CA ASP A 597 5.84 -32.75 3.22
C ASP A 597 6.51 -34.05 3.67
N ASP A 598 7.69 -34.36 3.11
CA ASP A 598 8.47 -35.55 3.44
C ASP A 598 9.46 -35.34 4.61
N LEU A 599 9.50 -34.14 5.20
CA LEU A 599 10.44 -33.75 6.24
C LEU A 599 9.71 -33.40 7.55
N PRO A 600 10.26 -33.76 8.73
CA PRO A 600 9.68 -33.39 10.02
C PRO A 600 9.45 -31.88 10.17
N ALA A 601 10.31 -31.07 9.53
CA ALA A 601 10.24 -29.62 9.53
C ALA A 601 9.00 -29.05 8.83
N GLY A 602 8.28 -29.82 8.00
CA GLY A 602 7.03 -29.37 7.36
C GLY A 602 5.98 -28.98 8.39
N SER A 603 5.74 -29.84 9.39
CA SER A 603 4.82 -29.54 10.50
C SER A 603 5.21 -28.28 11.29
N ILE A 604 6.50 -28.06 11.50
CA ILE A 604 7.01 -26.87 12.18
C ILE A 604 6.78 -25.62 11.32
N ALA A 605 6.96 -25.71 10.01
CA ALA A 605 6.72 -24.62 9.08
C ALA A 605 5.24 -24.17 9.11
N ASP A 606 4.33 -25.14 9.07
CA ASP A 606 2.89 -24.89 9.13
C ASP A 606 2.47 -24.24 10.47
N ASP A 607 3.08 -24.66 11.58
CA ASP A 607 2.86 -24.06 12.90
C ASP A 607 3.41 -22.64 13.03
N LEU A 608 4.48 -22.31 12.30
CA LEU A 608 5.07 -20.97 12.32
C LEU A 608 4.17 -19.94 11.62
N LYS A 609 3.43 -20.33 10.58
CA LYS A 609 2.61 -19.41 9.77
C LYS A 609 3.43 -18.19 9.32
N ASP A 610 3.01 -16.96 9.64
CA ASP A 610 3.73 -15.73 9.32
C ASP A 610 5.06 -15.56 10.05
N ARG A 611 5.27 -16.25 11.18
CA ARG A 611 6.55 -16.28 11.91
C ARG A 611 7.65 -17.02 11.14
N ILE A 612 7.33 -17.69 10.03
CA ILE A 612 8.34 -18.28 9.13
C ILE A 612 9.21 -17.21 8.46
N LEU A 613 8.75 -15.96 8.44
CA LEU A 613 9.50 -14.81 7.93
C LEU A 613 10.32 -14.18 9.08
N TYR A 614 11.59 -13.87 8.83
CA TYR A 614 12.35 -13.02 9.76
C TYR A 614 11.75 -11.61 9.78
N GLY A 615 11.25 -11.14 8.64
CA GLY A 615 10.64 -9.84 8.49
C GLY A 615 9.35 -9.65 9.28
N SER A 616 8.68 -10.69 9.76
CA SER A 616 7.54 -10.54 10.69
C SER A 616 8.00 -10.37 12.14
N GLN A 617 9.24 -10.75 12.45
CA GLN A 617 9.82 -10.61 13.78
C GLN A 617 10.12 -9.13 14.10
N VAL A 618 10.19 -8.82 15.40
CA VAL A 618 10.62 -7.51 15.89
C VAL A 618 9.77 -6.36 15.32
N GLY A 619 8.44 -6.49 15.33
CA GLY A 619 7.53 -5.45 14.87
C GLY A 619 7.70 -5.11 13.39
N HIS A 620 7.96 -6.12 12.56
CA HIS A 620 8.24 -6.04 11.13
C HIS A 620 9.60 -5.50 10.68
N PHE A 621 10.58 -5.41 11.59
CA PHE A 621 11.95 -4.96 11.28
C PHE A 621 12.97 -6.09 11.18
N GLY A 622 12.57 -7.33 11.49
CA GLY A 622 13.51 -8.43 11.68
C GLY A 622 14.43 -8.65 10.48
N ALA A 623 13.96 -8.61 9.23
CA ALA A 623 14.80 -8.88 8.06
C ALA A 623 15.96 -7.90 7.88
N PHE A 624 15.93 -6.71 8.49
CA PHE A 624 17.10 -5.81 8.49
C PHE A 624 18.24 -6.25 9.41
N GLY A 625 18.01 -7.26 10.25
CA GLY A 625 18.98 -7.79 11.21
C GLY A 625 20.20 -8.47 10.57
N ALA A 626 20.04 -9.14 9.43
CA ALA A 626 21.16 -9.77 8.72
C ALA A 626 20.87 -9.93 7.22
N ALA A 627 21.93 -9.97 6.41
CA ALA A 627 21.82 -10.24 4.97
C ALA A 627 21.18 -11.61 4.70
N ASP A 628 21.56 -12.64 5.47
CA ASP A 628 21.01 -13.99 5.34
C ASP A 628 19.52 -14.05 5.68
N TRP A 629 19.02 -13.17 6.56
CA TRP A 629 17.60 -13.10 6.90
C TRP A 629 16.81 -12.49 5.74
N ARG A 630 17.38 -11.51 5.03
CA ARG A 630 16.79 -10.99 3.79
C ARG A 630 16.80 -12.05 2.69
N ARG A 631 17.89 -12.80 2.55
CA ARG A 631 17.97 -13.91 1.59
C ARG A 631 16.92 -14.98 1.88
N TRP A 632 16.66 -15.26 3.16
CA TRP A 632 15.59 -16.16 3.59
C TRP A 632 14.19 -15.64 3.24
N ASP A 633 13.87 -14.40 3.61
CA ASP A 633 12.55 -13.83 3.33
C ASP A 633 12.27 -13.73 1.83
N TRP A 634 13.29 -13.38 1.03
CA TRP A 634 13.24 -13.41 -0.43
C TRP A 634 12.91 -14.81 -0.96
N LEU A 635 13.64 -15.83 -0.48
CA LEU A 635 13.41 -17.23 -0.83
C LEU A 635 11.97 -17.67 -0.51
N MET A 636 11.50 -17.37 0.71
CA MET A 636 10.12 -17.68 1.13
C MET A 636 9.10 -16.96 0.24
N GLY A 637 9.38 -15.73 -0.20
CA GLY A 637 8.56 -14.99 -1.17
C GLY A 637 8.34 -15.78 -2.45
N ARG A 638 9.42 -16.27 -3.04
CA ARG A 638 9.37 -17.09 -4.26
C ARG A 638 8.64 -18.41 -4.04
N LEU A 639 8.96 -19.14 -2.96
CA LEU A 639 8.36 -20.45 -2.66
C LEU A 639 6.85 -20.38 -2.38
N HIS A 640 6.40 -19.38 -1.62
CA HIS A 640 4.98 -19.16 -1.36
C HIS A 640 4.24 -18.75 -2.63
N CYS A 641 4.84 -17.89 -3.46
CA CYS A 641 4.25 -17.48 -4.74
C CYS A 641 4.05 -18.68 -5.68
N VAL A 642 5.05 -19.57 -5.80
CA VAL A 642 4.92 -20.82 -6.57
C VAL A 642 3.77 -21.68 -6.08
N ALA A 643 3.60 -21.85 -4.76
CA ALA A 643 2.53 -22.65 -4.20
C ALA A 643 1.14 -22.05 -4.51
N HIS A 644 0.97 -20.74 -4.31
CA HIS A 644 -0.29 -20.05 -4.56
C HIS A 644 -0.64 -20.03 -6.06
N LEU A 645 0.30 -19.61 -6.91
CA LEU A 645 0.06 -19.50 -8.36
C LEU A 645 -0.06 -20.89 -9.03
N GLY A 646 0.73 -21.87 -8.57
CA GLY A 646 0.60 -23.25 -9.02
C GLY A 646 -0.81 -23.78 -8.75
N THR A 647 -1.29 -23.61 -7.51
CA THR A 647 -2.66 -24.00 -7.11
C THR A 647 -3.72 -23.25 -7.92
N MET A 648 -3.58 -21.93 -8.08
CA MET A 648 -4.48 -21.10 -8.89
C MET A 648 -4.59 -21.60 -10.34
N LEU A 649 -3.49 -22.09 -10.92
CA LEU A 649 -3.42 -22.58 -12.30
C LEU A 649 -3.73 -24.08 -12.44
N GLY A 650 -4.14 -24.75 -11.34
CA GLY A 650 -4.51 -26.16 -11.34
C GLY A 650 -3.33 -27.13 -11.39
N ALA A 651 -2.15 -26.72 -10.90
CA ALA A 651 -1.03 -27.64 -10.72
C ALA A 651 -1.31 -28.64 -9.60
N ASP A 652 -0.84 -29.87 -9.78
CA ASP A 652 -0.84 -30.90 -8.74
C ASP A 652 0.32 -30.67 -7.74
N ALA A 653 0.24 -31.33 -6.58
CA ALA A 653 1.22 -31.16 -5.51
C ALA A 653 2.65 -31.56 -5.94
N ASP A 654 2.78 -32.54 -6.84
CA ASP A 654 4.09 -32.97 -7.35
C ASP A 654 4.72 -31.92 -8.25
N TRP A 655 3.93 -31.30 -9.13
CA TRP A 655 4.38 -30.18 -9.95
C TRP A 655 4.82 -29.02 -9.06
N ILE A 656 4.04 -28.65 -8.04
CA ILE A 656 4.38 -27.56 -7.10
C ILE A 656 5.68 -27.89 -6.35
N ARG A 657 5.79 -29.11 -5.80
CA ARG A 657 6.98 -29.59 -5.08
C ARG A 657 8.24 -29.47 -5.93
N GLU A 658 8.17 -29.92 -7.17
CA GLU A 658 9.33 -29.90 -8.06
C GLU A 658 9.66 -28.48 -8.54
N THR A 659 8.65 -27.63 -8.81
CA THR A 659 8.89 -26.22 -9.12
C THR A 659 9.53 -25.48 -7.93
N GLN A 660 9.10 -25.77 -6.70
CA GLN A 660 9.73 -25.24 -5.49
C GLN A 660 11.19 -25.71 -5.34
N ARG A 661 11.53 -26.94 -5.74
CA ARG A 661 12.94 -27.39 -5.79
C ARG A 661 13.76 -26.62 -6.81
N GLN A 662 13.19 -26.27 -7.97
CA GLN A 662 13.87 -25.43 -8.95
C GLN A 662 14.13 -24.00 -8.40
N VAL A 663 13.22 -23.45 -7.58
CA VAL A 663 13.50 -22.20 -6.83
C VAL A 663 14.70 -22.38 -5.89
N LEU A 664 14.78 -23.49 -5.15
CA LEU A 664 15.94 -23.75 -4.29
C LEU A 664 17.24 -23.82 -5.10
N LEU A 665 17.23 -24.46 -6.27
CA LEU A 665 18.40 -24.53 -7.15
C LEU A 665 18.80 -23.16 -7.68
N ALA A 666 17.84 -22.36 -8.15
CA ALA A 666 18.06 -20.99 -8.64
C ALA A 666 18.64 -20.07 -7.55
N GLU A 667 18.24 -20.29 -6.31
CA GLU A 667 18.68 -19.51 -5.15
C GLU A 667 19.92 -20.08 -4.44
N ASP A 668 20.47 -21.21 -4.90
CA ASP A 668 21.57 -21.97 -4.27
C ASP A 668 21.26 -22.37 -2.82
N TRP A 669 20.15 -23.09 -2.64
CA TRP A 669 19.68 -23.69 -1.40
C TRP A 669 19.47 -25.21 -1.53
N LYS A 670 19.60 -25.92 -0.41
CA LYS A 670 19.29 -27.35 -0.31
C LYS A 670 18.05 -27.56 0.56
N PRO A 671 17.17 -28.54 0.26
CA PRO A 671 15.99 -28.82 1.08
C PRO A 671 16.31 -29.03 2.57
N GLN A 672 17.39 -29.75 2.88
CA GLN A 672 17.82 -29.95 4.27
C GLN A 672 18.22 -28.64 4.95
N ALA A 673 18.89 -27.73 4.24
CA ALA A 673 19.26 -26.43 4.80
C ALA A 673 18.04 -25.55 5.09
N VAL A 674 16.96 -25.68 4.30
CA VAL A 674 15.66 -25.03 4.56
C VAL A 674 15.02 -25.61 5.81
N ALA A 675 14.97 -26.94 5.94
CA ALA A 675 14.44 -27.62 7.13
C ALA A 675 15.18 -27.21 8.41
N ASP A 676 16.52 -27.25 8.39
CA ASP A 676 17.37 -26.85 9.51
C ASP A 676 17.18 -25.36 9.87
N ARG A 677 16.85 -24.52 8.89
CA ARG A 677 16.60 -23.10 9.11
C ARG A 677 15.24 -22.84 9.74
N ILE A 678 14.20 -23.58 9.33
CA ILE A 678 12.85 -23.53 9.93
C ILE A 678 12.91 -23.95 11.40
N GLN A 679 13.61 -25.04 11.70
CA GLN A 679 13.76 -25.49 13.07
C GLN A 679 14.47 -24.44 13.94
N ARG A 680 15.58 -23.88 13.46
CA ARG A 680 16.29 -22.79 14.15
C ARG A 680 15.41 -21.56 14.37
N LEU A 681 14.64 -21.17 13.36
CA LEU A 681 13.72 -20.03 13.46
C LEU A 681 12.67 -20.26 14.57
N ALA A 682 12.11 -21.46 14.66
CA ALA A 682 11.17 -21.83 15.71
C ALA A 682 11.79 -21.77 17.11
N GLU A 683 13.06 -22.16 17.25
CA GLU A 683 13.82 -22.12 18.51
C GLU A 683 14.23 -20.69 18.91
N ASP A 684 14.70 -19.89 17.96
CA ASP A 684 15.22 -18.54 18.20
C ASP A 684 14.11 -17.49 18.37
N PHE A 685 12.94 -17.72 17.76
CA PHE A 685 11.79 -16.82 17.79
C PHE A 685 10.50 -17.55 18.18
N PRO A 686 10.39 -18.10 19.41
CA PRO A 686 9.16 -18.75 19.88
C PRO A 686 7.99 -17.76 19.95
N ALA A 687 6.74 -18.25 19.94
CA ALA A 687 5.54 -17.41 19.92
C ALA A 687 5.50 -16.34 21.03
N ASN A 688 6.07 -16.68 22.19
CA ASN A 688 6.10 -15.82 23.38
C ASN A 688 7.44 -15.09 23.55
N ALA A 689 8.24 -14.92 22.48
CA ALA A 689 9.58 -14.37 22.56
C ALA A 689 9.60 -12.95 23.17
N GLY A 690 8.62 -12.09 22.83
CA GLY A 690 8.54 -10.72 23.34
C GLY A 690 9.85 -9.95 23.19
N LEU A 691 10.43 -9.48 24.30
CA LEU A 691 11.74 -8.80 24.32
C LEU A 691 12.92 -9.73 23.94
N GLY A 692 12.74 -11.05 24.01
CA GLY A 692 13.73 -12.05 23.60
C GLY A 692 14.08 -11.96 22.11
N ALA A 693 13.11 -11.70 21.24
CA ALA A 693 13.33 -11.56 19.80
C ALA A 693 14.28 -10.37 19.47
N LEU A 694 14.12 -9.26 20.20
CA LEU A 694 15.02 -8.10 20.12
C LEU A 694 16.45 -8.46 20.55
N THR A 695 16.59 -9.31 21.58
CA THR A 695 17.91 -9.75 22.06
C THR A 695 18.61 -10.66 21.07
N THR A 696 17.87 -11.58 20.42
CA THR A 696 18.38 -12.44 19.35
C THR A 696 18.85 -11.60 18.17
N MET A 697 18.04 -10.64 17.70
CA MET A 697 18.42 -9.73 16.60
C MET A 697 19.64 -8.88 16.95
N ARG A 698 19.71 -8.33 18.16
CA ARG A 698 20.86 -7.57 18.65
C ARG A 698 22.13 -8.42 18.64
N ASP A 699 22.04 -9.66 19.13
CA ASP A 699 23.19 -10.54 19.26
C ASP A 699 23.73 -10.95 17.89
N GLU A 700 22.84 -11.24 16.94
CA GLU A 700 23.19 -11.54 15.55
C GLU A 700 23.85 -10.35 14.85
N LEU A 701 23.28 -9.15 14.96
CA LEU A 701 23.91 -7.94 14.43
C LEU A 701 25.32 -7.71 15.02
N ASN A 702 25.57 -8.07 16.29
CA ASN A 702 26.87 -7.83 16.92
C ASN A 702 27.99 -8.79 16.51
N GLN A 703 27.70 -9.81 15.70
CA GLN A 703 28.68 -10.83 15.32
C GLN A 703 29.61 -10.35 14.19
N SER A 704 29.08 -9.68 13.17
CA SER A 704 29.86 -9.12 12.06
C SER A 704 30.39 -7.72 12.37
N ALA A 705 31.47 -7.30 11.68
CA ALA A 705 31.99 -5.94 11.83
C ALA A 705 30.99 -4.88 11.34
N GLU A 706 30.29 -5.18 10.25
CA GLU A 706 29.23 -4.37 9.66
C GLU A 706 28.02 -4.26 10.58
N GLY A 707 27.49 -5.39 11.08
CA GLY A 707 26.34 -5.38 11.99
C GLY A 707 26.65 -4.69 13.33
N ARG A 708 27.90 -4.78 13.83
CA ARG A 708 28.36 -3.95 14.95
C ARG A 708 28.29 -2.47 14.60
N ALA A 709 28.74 -2.06 13.41
CA ALA A 709 28.66 -0.68 12.95
C ALA A 709 27.21 -0.19 12.78
N THR A 710 26.31 -1.06 12.33
CA THR A 710 24.86 -0.83 12.21
C THR A 710 24.20 -0.62 13.56
N THR A 711 24.32 -1.57 14.48
CA THR A 711 23.78 -1.47 15.85
C THR A 711 24.30 -0.22 16.54
N LYS A 712 25.59 0.04 16.32
CA LYS A 712 26.30 1.22 16.79
C LYS A 712 25.75 2.53 16.23
N GLY A 713 25.44 2.57 14.94
CA GLY A 713 24.90 3.74 14.25
C GLY A 713 23.46 4.02 14.67
N LEU A 714 22.60 2.99 14.67
CA LEU A 714 21.20 3.09 15.10
C LEU A 714 21.07 3.57 16.55
N ALA A 715 21.85 2.99 17.47
CA ALA A 715 21.81 3.39 18.86
C ALA A 715 22.30 4.84 19.07
N ASP A 716 23.35 5.28 18.36
CA ASP A 716 23.77 6.68 18.37
C ASP A 716 22.67 7.59 17.81
N ARG A 717 22.02 7.16 16.72
CA ARG A 717 20.96 7.94 16.07
C ARG A 717 19.72 8.08 16.92
N MET A 718 19.26 7.04 17.61
CA MET A 718 18.17 7.13 18.57
C MET A 718 18.45 8.17 19.66
N VAL A 719 19.71 8.27 20.12
CA VAL A 719 20.13 9.32 21.05
C VAL A 719 20.15 10.69 20.38
N ASP A 720 20.63 10.80 19.15
CA ASP A 720 20.69 12.07 18.41
C ASP A 720 19.30 12.66 18.09
N VAL A 721 18.31 11.83 17.77
CA VAL A 721 16.93 12.28 17.46
C VAL A 721 16.09 12.55 18.71
N SER A 722 16.57 12.20 19.91
CA SER A 722 15.85 12.43 21.18
C SER A 722 15.53 13.90 21.47
N SER A 723 16.17 14.86 20.78
CA SER A 723 15.78 16.28 20.80
C SER A 723 14.40 16.58 20.22
N GLY A 724 13.80 15.64 19.47
CA GLY A 724 12.40 15.73 19.07
C GLY A 724 11.42 15.66 20.25
N LEU A 725 11.83 15.11 21.40
CA LEU A 725 11.02 15.08 22.64
C LEU A 725 11.03 16.43 23.40
N GLY A 726 11.70 17.45 22.85
CA GLY A 726 11.91 18.76 23.45
C GLY A 726 13.41 19.10 23.60
N PRO A 727 13.82 20.37 23.44
CA PRO A 727 15.25 20.76 23.42
C PRO A 727 15.99 20.39 24.71
N GLN A 728 15.35 20.61 25.87
CA GLN A 728 15.95 20.36 27.18
C GLN A 728 16.07 18.84 27.48
N VAL A 729 15.01 18.07 27.20
CA VAL A 729 14.97 16.63 27.40
C VAL A 729 15.96 15.93 26.48
N GLY A 730 15.99 16.29 25.19
CA GLY A 730 16.94 15.73 24.24
C GLY A 730 18.38 16.03 24.58
N ASN A 731 18.71 17.26 24.99
CA ASN A 731 20.06 17.60 25.42
C ASN A 731 20.49 16.82 26.68
N ALA A 732 19.55 16.55 27.59
CA ALA A 732 19.79 15.69 28.75
C ALA A 732 20.04 14.22 28.34
N VAL A 733 19.20 13.65 27.47
CA VAL A 733 19.36 12.28 26.94
C VAL A 733 20.68 12.14 26.18
N LYS A 734 21.01 13.11 25.32
CA LYS A 734 22.29 13.21 24.61
C LYS A 734 23.50 13.26 25.54
N ALA A 735 23.43 14.05 26.60
CA ALA A 735 24.51 14.15 27.58
C ALA A 735 24.68 12.84 28.37
N MET A 736 23.57 12.21 28.79
CA MET A 736 23.56 11.02 29.65
C MET A 736 23.85 9.71 28.90
N ALA A 737 23.33 9.54 27.68
CA ALA A 737 23.41 8.31 26.89
C ALA A 737 24.40 8.41 25.71
N GLY A 738 24.71 9.61 25.20
CA GLY A 738 25.53 9.80 24.01
C GLY A 738 26.99 9.42 24.22
N ARG A 739 27.58 8.71 23.24
CA ARG A 739 28.96 8.20 23.38
C ARG A 739 30.05 9.21 23.12
N LYS A 740 29.84 10.10 22.15
CA LYS A 740 30.86 11.07 21.68
C LYS A 740 30.56 12.52 22.06
N GLN A 741 29.33 12.84 22.43
CA GLN A 741 28.93 14.23 22.67
C GLN A 741 29.52 14.79 23.96
N GLN A 742 30.20 15.94 23.89
CA GLN A 742 30.62 16.67 25.09
C GLN A 742 29.58 17.74 25.44
N PRO A 743 28.99 17.69 26.65
CA PRO A 743 28.02 18.69 27.07
C PRO A 743 28.68 20.05 27.35
N GLU A 744 28.01 21.10 26.90
CA GLU A 744 28.48 22.49 27.04
C GLU A 744 28.30 23.00 28.47
N THR A 745 27.17 22.69 29.12
CA THR A 745 26.83 23.19 30.45
C THR A 745 27.37 22.32 31.58
N TRP A 746 27.70 22.95 32.71
CA TRP A 746 28.14 22.28 33.95
C TRP A 746 27.15 21.21 34.45
N LEU A 747 25.85 21.49 34.40
CA LEU A 747 24.80 20.55 34.86
C LEU A 747 24.80 19.27 34.01
N LEU A 748 24.89 19.40 32.69
CA LEU A 748 24.92 18.27 31.77
C LEU A 748 26.24 17.47 31.86
N ARG A 749 27.37 18.13 32.14
CA ARG A 749 28.65 17.46 32.46
C ARG A 749 28.54 16.60 33.72
N THR A 750 27.86 17.13 34.74
CA THR A 750 27.61 16.41 35.99
C THR A 750 26.69 15.21 35.76
N ALA A 751 25.61 15.38 35.00
CA ALA A 751 24.71 14.29 34.62
C ALA A 751 25.44 13.18 33.84
N ARG A 752 26.28 13.54 32.86
CA ARG A 752 27.10 12.61 32.08
C ARG A 752 28.07 11.80 32.93
N TRP A 753 28.71 12.43 33.91
CA TRP A 753 29.58 11.72 34.87
C TRP A 753 28.77 10.79 35.77
N PHE A 754 27.63 11.26 36.28
CA PHE A 754 26.75 10.45 37.11
C PHE A 754 26.33 9.18 36.38
N THR A 755 25.91 9.28 35.12
CA THR A 755 25.45 8.12 34.32
C THR A 755 26.57 7.28 33.72
N GLU A 756 27.84 7.61 33.88
CA GLU A 756 28.96 6.91 33.22
C GLU A 756 29.00 5.38 33.44
N PRO A 757 28.84 4.81 34.66
CA PRO A 757 28.91 3.35 34.87
C PRO A 757 27.69 2.63 34.29
N ALA A 758 26.53 3.29 34.39
CA ALA A 758 25.29 2.86 33.77
C ALA A 758 25.45 2.85 32.24
N ARG A 759 26.03 3.91 31.66
CA ARG A 759 26.29 4.06 30.23
C ARG A 759 27.29 3.02 29.72
N GLU A 760 28.37 2.74 30.46
CA GLU A 760 29.31 1.65 30.14
C GLU A 760 28.59 0.30 30.08
N THR A 761 27.74 0.03 31.05
CA THR A 761 26.96 -1.21 31.09
C THR A 761 25.95 -1.26 29.94
N VAL A 762 25.16 -0.22 29.71
CA VAL A 762 24.20 -0.15 28.59
C VAL A 762 24.90 -0.35 27.26
N TRP A 763 25.96 0.40 26.97
CA TRP A 763 26.65 0.30 25.70
C TRP A 763 27.41 -1.01 25.53
N GLY A 764 27.97 -1.58 26.59
CA GLY A 764 28.55 -2.92 26.58
C GLY A 764 27.52 -4.02 26.33
N ARG A 765 26.25 -3.79 26.68
CA ARG A 765 25.12 -4.70 26.44
C ARG A 765 24.41 -4.45 25.11
N VAL A 766 24.65 -3.32 24.44
CA VAL A 766 24.03 -2.98 23.14
C VAL A 766 25.01 -3.21 21.99
N VAL A 767 26.29 -2.86 22.15
CA VAL A 767 27.32 -2.98 21.12
C VAL A 767 28.59 -3.61 21.69
N ARG A 768 29.02 -4.72 21.11
CA ARG A 768 30.28 -5.37 21.48
C ARG A 768 31.47 -4.44 21.19
N GLY A 769 32.25 -4.09 22.23
CA GLY A 769 33.43 -3.23 22.11
C GLY A 769 33.14 -1.73 21.93
N ALA A 770 32.02 -1.23 22.46
CA ALA A 770 31.67 0.19 22.38
C ALA A 770 32.75 1.11 23.01
N LYS A 771 33.35 2.00 22.20
CA LYS A 771 34.27 3.04 22.69
C LYS A 771 33.47 4.22 23.24
N LEU A 772 33.68 4.56 24.51
CA LEU A 772 33.04 5.67 25.22
C LEU A 772 34.05 6.77 25.51
N THR A 773 33.60 8.03 25.42
CA THR A 773 34.41 9.16 25.89
C THR A 773 34.29 9.27 27.41
N PRO A 774 35.41 9.24 28.15
CA PRO A 774 35.40 9.34 29.61
C PRO A 774 34.81 10.68 30.05
N ALA A 775 33.99 10.65 31.10
CA ALA A 775 33.40 11.85 31.65
C ALA A 775 34.37 12.51 32.64
N LYS A 776 34.66 13.80 32.45
CA LYS A 776 35.41 14.56 33.46
C LYS A 776 34.60 14.63 34.75
N ARG A 777 35.22 14.22 35.85
CA ARG A 777 34.62 14.26 37.18
C ARG A 777 34.43 15.72 37.62
N PRO A 778 33.25 16.11 38.13
CA PRO A 778 33.06 17.46 38.63
C PRO A 778 33.87 17.67 39.92
N LEU A 779 34.49 18.85 40.06
CA LEU A 779 35.36 19.21 41.20
C LEU A 779 34.70 18.95 42.56
N LEU A 780 33.39 19.23 42.68
CA LEU A 780 32.60 19.01 43.89
C LEU A 780 32.56 17.54 44.36
N PHE A 781 32.84 16.58 43.48
CA PHE A 781 32.80 15.15 43.80
C PHE A 781 34.19 14.51 43.82
N GLU A 782 35.26 15.30 43.83
CA GLU A 782 36.62 14.78 43.96
C GLU A 782 36.86 14.18 45.36
N PRO A 783 37.58 13.05 45.48
CA PRO A 783 37.77 12.37 46.76
C PRO A 783 38.63 13.18 47.74
N TRP A 784 39.43 14.13 47.26
CA TRP A 784 40.27 14.98 48.09
C TRP A 784 39.53 16.20 48.66
N MET A 785 38.40 16.63 48.07
CA MET A 785 37.66 17.83 48.49
C MET A 785 37.10 17.73 49.93
N PRO A 786 36.46 16.61 50.35
CA PRO A 786 36.03 16.43 51.74
C PRO A 786 37.21 16.43 52.72
N LEU A 787 38.34 15.82 52.33
CA LEU A 787 39.56 15.78 53.14
C LEU A 787 40.24 17.15 53.24
N ALA A 788 40.23 17.93 52.16
CA ALA A 788 40.74 19.30 52.14
C ALA A 788 39.86 20.23 52.98
N ALA A 789 38.53 20.11 52.91
CA ALA A 789 37.61 20.84 53.77
C ALA A 789 37.82 20.49 55.25
N LEU A 790 37.99 19.20 55.57
CA LEU A 790 38.34 18.76 56.92
C LEU A 790 39.69 19.35 57.38
N GLY A 791 40.72 19.30 56.53
CA GLY A 791 42.04 19.86 56.83
C GLY A 791 42.01 21.37 57.05
N VAL A 792 41.30 22.13 56.21
CA VAL A 792 41.12 23.58 56.37
C VAL A 792 40.32 23.90 57.64
N GLY A 793 39.28 23.13 57.95
CA GLY A 793 38.53 23.27 59.19
C GLY A 793 39.41 23.07 60.44
N VAL A 794 40.29 22.06 60.42
CA VAL A 794 41.26 21.82 61.51
C VAL A 794 42.28 22.95 61.61
N ILE A 795 42.81 23.45 60.48
CA ILE A 795 43.74 24.59 60.48
C ILE A 795 43.07 25.84 61.02
N LEU A 796 41.81 26.11 60.67
CA LEU A 796 41.05 27.25 61.18
C LEU A 796 40.79 27.14 62.70
N LEU A 797 40.58 25.93 63.23
CA LEU A 797 40.52 25.70 64.67
C LEU A 797 41.86 25.96 65.36
N LEU A 798 42.98 25.55 64.75
CA LEU A 798 44.33 25.81 65.27
C LEU A 798 44.67 27.31 65.24
N VAL A 799 44.27 28.02 64.19
CA VAL A 799 44.43 29.49 64.09
C VAL A 799 43.52 30.21 65.08
N ALA A 800 42.28 29.73 65.27
CA ALA A 800 41.41 30.23 66.33
C ALA A 800 42.01 30.01 67.72
N ASP A 801 42.85 29.00 67.93
CA ASP A 801 43.49 28.80 69.23
C ASP A 801 44.70 29.73 69.46
N ALA A 802 45.37 30.13 68.38
CA ALA A 802 46.62 30.90 68.41
C ALA A 802 46.47 32.44 68.36
N VAL A 803 45.24 32.98 68.27
CA VAL A 803 44.99 34.42 68.11
C VAL A 803 44.33 35.01 69.38
N ASP A 804 44.95 36.05 69.96
CA ASP A 804 44.51 36.69 71.21
C ASP A 804 43.30 37.63 71.07
N THR A 805 42.90 37.97 69.83
CA THR A 805 41.77 38.86 69.57
C THR A 805 40.45 38.08 69.59
N VAL A 806 39.63 38.30 70.64
CA VAL A 806 38.35 37.58 70.89
C VAL A 806 37.44 37.52 69.66
N TRP A 807 37.29 38.63 68.92
CA TRP A 807 36.46 38.69 67.72
C TRP A 807 36.96 37.80 66.57
N VAL A 808 38.29 37.73 66.38
CA VAL A 808 38.92 36.89 65.36
C VAL A 808 38.80 35.41 65.74
N ARG A 809 38.88 35.10 67.03
CA ARG A 809 38.69 33.76 67.60
C ARG A 809 37.30 33.20 67.31
N ILE A 810 36.27 33.99 67.61
CA ILE A 810 34.87 33.62 67.39
C ILE A 810 34.60 33.45 65.89
N LEU A 811 35.08 34.39 65.07
CA LEU A 811 34.90 34.33 63.62
C LEU A 811 35.57 33.09 63.01
N ALA A 812 36.80 32.77 63.41
CA ALA A 812 37.55 31.61 62.93
C ALA A 812 36.91 30.28 63.39
N ALA A 813 36.40 30.19 64.62
CA ALA A 813 35.71 29.00 65.13
C ALA A 813 34.37 28.75 64.42
N VAL A 814 33.60 29.80 64.14
CA VAL A 814 32.33 29.70 63.37
C VAL A 814 32.61 29.29 61.92
N LEU A 815 33.64 29.88 61.29
CA LEU A 815 34.11 29.47 59.97
C LEU A 815 34.58 28.01 59.95
N ALA A 816 35.34 27.58 60.95
CA ALA A 816 35.78 26.20 61.06
C ALA A 816 34.60 25.22 61.20
N GLY A 817 33.62 25.55 62.04
CA GLY A 817 32.40 24.75 62.19
C GLY A 817 31.60 24.63 60.88
N MET A 818 31.45 25.74 60.15
CA MET A 818 30.80 25.72 58.83
C MET A 818 31.59 24.90 57.80
N VAL A 819 32.92 25.02 57.77
CA VAL A 819 33.79 24.28 56.84
C VAL A 819 33.77 22.77 57.16
N LEU A 820 33.82 22.38 58.43
CA LEU A 820 33.73 20.99 58.86
C LEU A 820 32.35 20.37 58.56
N ALA A 821 31.26 21.10 58.84
CA ALA A 821 29.90 20.66 58.50
C ALA A 821 29.73 20.51 56.98
N THR A 822 30.28 21.44 56.20
CA THR A 822 30.30 21.38 54.72
C THR A 822 31.12 20.19 54.23
N GLY A 823 32.28 19.91 54.84
CA GLY A 823 33.13 18.75 54.53
C GLY A 823 32.42 17.42 54.81
N ALA A 824 31.74 17.30 55.96
CA ALA A 824 30.95 16.12 56.31
C ALA A 824 29.75 15.93 55.37
N LEU A 825 29.04 17.01 55.02
CA LEU A 825 27.97 17.00 54.04
C LEU A 825 28.46 16.56 52.65
N LEU A 826 29.58 17.11 52.18
CA LEU A 826 30.22 16.70 50.92
C LEU A 826 30.64 15.22 50.95
N GLY A 827 31.12 14.71 52.09
CA GLY A 827 31.41 13.30 52.32
C GLY A 827 30.16 12.40 52.22
N ALA A 828 29.08 12.78 52.89
CA ALA A 828 27.81 12.04 52.84
C ALA A 828 27.19 12.05 51.43
N VAL A 829 27.21 13.20 50.75
CA VAL A 829 26.71 13.35 49.37
C VAL A 829 27.56 12.51 48.40
N THR A 830 28.89 12.55 48.48
CA THR A 830 29.76 11.73 47.62
C THR A 830 29.57 10.24 47.84
N TRP A 831 29.37 9.80 49.09
CA TRP A 831 29.02 8.41 49.41
C TRP A 831 27.67 7.99 48.83
N PHE A 832 26.63 8.81 49.02
CA PHE A 832 25.29 8.56 48.49
C PHE A 832 25.31 8.46 46.96
N VAL A 833 25.98 9.39 46.29
CA VAL A 833 26.14 9.39 44.83
C VAL A 833 26.85 8.12 44.34
N ARG A 834 27.92 7.68 45.01
CA ARG A 834 28.59 6.40 44.67
C ARG A 834 27.66 5.21 44.82
N ARG A 835 26.88 5.16 45.91
CA ARG A 835 25.90 4.09 46.15
C ARG A 835 24.80 4.09 45.09
N ALA A 836 24.24 5.25 44.76
CA ALA A 836 23.24 5.40 43.71
C ALA A 836 23.75 4.94 42.34
N ARG A 837 24.98 5.35 41.95
CA ARG A 837 25.61 4.92 40.68
C ARG A 837 25.73 3.39 40.59
N ARG A 838 26.14 2.72 41.68
CA ARG A 838 26.24 1.25 41.73
C ARG A 838 24.86 0.56 41.66
N LEU A 839 23.87 1.09 42.36
CA LEU A 839 22.51 0.53 42.34
C LEU A 839 21.88 0.66 40.95
N ILE A 840 22.04 1.80 40.28
CA ILE A 840 21.57 2.00 38.91
C ILE A 840 22.28 1.03 37.96
N GLN A 841 23.60 0.89 38.09
CA GLN A 841 24.37 -0.05 37.28
C GLN A 841 23.87 -1.50 37.46
N ALA A 842 23.68 -1.95 38.70
CA ALA A 842 23.18 -3.30 39.00
C ALA A 842 21.74 -3.50 38.49
N TRP A 843 20.88 -2.48 38.62
CA TRP A 843 19.52 -2.50 38.12
C TRP A 843 19.46 -2.64 36.59
N ILE A 844 20.32 -1.91 35.86
CA ILE A 844 20.44 -2.02 34.41
C ILE A 844 20.98 -3.40 34.01
N ALA A 845 22.03 -3.87 34.68
CA ALA A 845 22.63 -5.18 34.38
C ALA A 845 21.65 -6.34 34.55
N LYS A 846 20.69 -6.22 35.49
CA LYS A 846 19.63 -7.22 35.69
C LYS A 846 18.55 -7.18 34.58
N ARG A 847 18.33 -6.04 33.93
CA ARG A 847 17.30 -5.87 32.89
C ARG A 847 17.81 -6.06 31.47
N LEU A 848 19.10 -5.85 31.21
CA LEU A 848 19.71 -6.01 29.89
C LEU A 848 20.60 -7.26 29.85
N PRO A 849 20.21 -8.31 29.10
CA PRO A 849 21.00 -9.54 29.02
C PRO A 849 22.37 -9.31 28.37
N GLU A 850 23.33 -10.15 28.72
CA GLU A 850 24.67 -10.16 28.08
C GLU A 850 24.57 -10.44 26.60
N ILE A 851 25.55 -9.95 25.83
CA ILE A 851 25.67 -10.30 24.42
C ILE A 851 26.24 -11.71 24.37
N SER A 852 25.51 -12.65 23.75
CA SER A 852 25.98 -14.03 23.59
C SER A 852 27.37 -14.06 22.92
N PRO A 853 28.32 -14.89 23.40
CA PRO A 853 29.65 -14.99 22.81
C PRO A 853 29.65 -15.71 21.44
N ALA A 854 28.73 -16.65 21.20
CA ALA A 854 28.70 -17.49 20.01
C ALA A 854 27.74 -16.95 18.93
N SER A 855 28.19 -17.04 17.67
CA SER A 855 27.31 -16.94 16.51
C SER A 855 26.44 -18.17 16.41
N ARG A 856 25.13 -18.01 16.26
CA ARG A 856 24.21 -19.13 16.01
C ARG A 856 23.92 -19.32 14.51
N ASN A 857 24.45 -18.45 13.65
CA ASN A 857 24.25 -18.42 12.20
C ASN A 857 25.44 -18.96 11.37
N ARG A 858 26.30 -19.83 11.93
CA ARG A 858 27.28 -20.58 11.13
C ARG A 858 26.80 -21.99 10.81
#